data_AF-A0A4R2HE59-F1
#
_entry.id   AF-A0A4R2HE59-F1
#
_cell.length_a   1.000
_cell.length_b   1.000
_cell.length_c   1.000
_cell.angle_alpha   90.00
_cell.angle_beta   90.00
_cell.angle_gamma   90.00
#
_symmetry.space_group_name_H-M   'P 1'
#
loop_
_entity.id
_entity.type
_entity.pdbx_description
1 polymer ?
#
loop_
_entity_poly.entity_id
_entity_poly.type
_entity_poly.pdbx_seq_one_letter_code
_entity_poly.pdbx_strand_id
1 'polypeptide(L)'
;MIRSLAAGILLAAATLVPTQASAAPVVPDATAADTPVSINGQLHVCGTKLCNQYNQPIQLRGMSTHGIQWYSQCIKTASLDALATDWNADILRISLYVQEGGYETDPRRFTDMVHNYIEEATRRGMYALVDWHQLDPGDPNYNLSRAKTFFTEIADRHKDKNNIIYDIANEPNNVSWAGIKSYAEQMVPVIRAKDPDGVIFVGTHGWASLGVSDGRSESDIVNDPVNASNLMYTFHFYAASHKQEYLDALSRAADKIPLFVTEFGTQTYTGDGGNDFTWSQKYLDFLASKKIGWTNWNFSDDFRSGAVFKENICSGNTFTGTSVLKEAGIWVRDRIRTADDFPTDGSAPEATINVSTAAQLKSALTSAKPGDTIKLADGTYTGNFKTTVSGTSSAPITLTGSANAVLKSSGGYGLHLNGSSYWNVRGVTVTGGQKGMMIDSATRVTIDGVTVHGLAMEGVHFRNSSTYGVIRNSRIYDTGNDARGMGEGVYVGSAGGTSDKSDHVQILDNRIGPDVGGEPIDLKEGTTGGRVAGNTFDGRGLTGANYDDSWIDVKGNNYVIENNTGKNTTNNGFETHTQQPGWGCGTVFRGNTSDLNGATGSGRYAFNITNYNASSCKVTIDRSNTVTGGRGLTNPGIPVS
;
A
#
# COMPACT_ATOMS: atom_id res chain seq x y z
N MET A 1 -17.51 12.63 -93.31
CA MET A 1 -18.17 13.90 -92.93
C MET A 1 -19.22 13.56 -91.88
N ILE A 2 -18.92 13.80 -90.61
CA ILE A 2 -19.44 14.95 -89.81
C ILE A 2 -20.99 14.91 -89.76
N ARG A 3 -21.57 14.25 -88.74
CA ARG A 3 -22.00 14.74 -87.40
C ARG A 3 -23.52 14.91 -87.37
N SER A 4 -24.19 14.05 -86.62
CA SER A 4 -25.54 14.29 -86.10
C SER A 4 -25.43 14.63 -84.62
N LEU A 5 -26.07 15.71 -84.20
CA LEU A 5 -26.14 16.18 -82.81
C LEU A 5 -27.00 15.21 -81.97
N ALA A 6 -26.48 14.80 -80.82
CA ALA A 6 -27.27 14.22 -79.73
C ALA A 6 -27.28 15.21 -78.56
N ALA A 7 -28.49 15.60 -78.15
CA ALA A 7 -28.74 16.52 -77.05
C ALA A 7 -28.52 15.80 -75.71
N GLY A 8 -27.65 16.37 -74.87
CA GLY A 8 -27.37 15.89 -73.52
C GLY A 8 -28.45 16.35 -72.53
N ILE A 9 -29.01 15.38 -71.83
CA ILE A 9 -29.88 15.55 -70.66
C ILE A 9 -28.98 15.92 -69.46
N LEU A 10 -29.29 17.04 -68.78
CA LEU A 10 -28.68 17.39 -67.50
C LEU A 10 -29.17 16.42 -66.42
N LEU A 11 -28.27 15.59 -65.90
CA LEU A 11 -28.44 14.91 -64.61
C LEU A 11 -28.11 15.90 -63.48
N ALA A 12 -29.12 16.31 -62.73
CA ALA A 12 -28.92 16.97 -61.44
C ALA A 12 -28.48 15.91 -60.42
N ALA A 13 -27.25 16.02 -59.93
CA ALA A 13 -26.74 15.18 -58.85
C ALA A 13 -27.45 15.54 -57.54
N ALA A 14 -28.42 14.71 -57.13
CA ALA A 14 -28.96 14.72 -55.78
C ALA A 14 -27.90 14.15 -54.84
N THR A 15 -27.29 15.00 -54.03
CA THR A 15 -26.40 14.58 -52.94
C THR A 15 -27.23 13.85 -51.88
N LEU A 16 -27.08 12.53 -51.83
CA LEU A 16 -27.53 11.71 -50.69
C LEU A 16 -26.74 12.14 -49.46
N VAL A 17 -27.39 12.84 -48.55
CA VAL A 17 -26.87 13.09 -47.20
C VAL A 17 -26.93 11.76 -46.45
N PRO A 18 -25.80 11.22 -45.92
CA PRO A 18 -25.86 10.02 -45.10
C PRO A 18 -26.62 10.35 -43.81
N THR A 19 -27.69 9.61 -43.53
CA THR A 19 -28.32 9.58 -42.22
C THR A 19 -27.31 9.00 -41.22
N GLN A 20 -26.72 9.85 -40.40
CA GLN A 20 -25.94 9.39 -39.25
C GLN A 20 -26.84 8.56 -38.33
N ALA A 21 -26.48 7.29 -38.15
CA ALA A 21 -27.02 6.50 -37.06
C ALA A 21 -26.71 7.23 -35.74
N SER A 22 -27.74 7.54 -34.96
CA SER A 22 -27.57 8.10 -33.61
C SER A 22 -26.75 7.10 -32.81
N ALA A 23 -25.54 7.50 -32.41
CA ALA A 23 -24.79 6.79 -31.38
C ALA A 23 -25.67 6.69 -30.13
N ALA A 24 -25.64 5.52 -29.46
CA ALA A 24 -26.21 5.37 -28.13
C ALA A 24 -25.60 6.45 -27.20
N PRO A 25 -26.36 6.97 -26.22
CA PRO A 25 -25.82 7.94 -25.29
C PRO A 25 -24.59 7.32 -24.61
N VAL A 26 -23.45 7.99 -24.75
CA VAL A 26 -22.27 7.73 -23.93
C VAL A 26 -22.70 8.06 -22.50
N VAL A 27 -22.85 7.02 -21.68
CA VAL A 27 -23.05 7.19 -20.24
C VAL A 27 -21.80 7.93 -19.74
N PRO A 28 -21.93 9.06 -19.02
CA PRO A 28 -20.78 9.74 -18.48
C PRO A 28 -20.04 8.76 -17.56
N ASP A 29 -18.71 8.67 -17.71
CA ASP A 29 -17.86 8.04 -16.69
C ASP A 29 -18.29 8.59 -15.32
N ALA A 30 -18.59 7.71 -14.37
CA ALA A 30 -18.59 8.12 -12.98
C ALA A 30 -17.23 8.76 -12.74
N THR A 31 -17.22 10.04 -12.35
CA THR A 31 -15.97 10.73 -12.04
C THR A 31 -15.22 9.87 -11.03
N ALA A 32 -13.94 9.56 -11.31
CA ALA A 32 -13.10 8.69 -10.48
C ALA A 32 -13.00 9.07 -8.99
N ALA A 33 -13.61 10.19 -8.59
CA ALA A 33 -13.74 10.66 -7.22
C ALA A 33 -14.79 9.89 -6.37
N ASP A 34 -15.75 9.18 -6.96
CA ASP A 34 -16.92 8.64 -6.21
C ASP A 34 -17.06 7.10 -6.22
N THR A 35 -16.03 6.37 -6.65
CA THR A 35 -16.06 4.90 -6.63
C THR A 35 -15.88 4.33 -5.22
N PRO A 36 -16.38 3.12 -4.93
CA PRO A 36 -16.17 2.44 -3.65
C PRO A 36 -14.70 2.41 -3.20
N VAL A 37 -13.76 2.13 -4.11
CA VAL A 37 -12.32 2.11 -3.83
C VAL A 37 -11.74 3.51 -3.66
N SER A 38 -12.15 4.51 -4.47
CA SER A 38 -11.64 5.88 -4.30
C SER A 38 -12.07 6.49 -2.96
N ILE A 39 -13.27 6.15 -2.49
CA ILE A 39 -13.79 6.60 -1.20
C ILE A 39 -13.09 5.87 -0.05
N ASN A 40 -13.05 4.54 -0.08
CA ASN A 40 -12.63 3.74 1.07
C ASN A 40 -11.14 3.37 1.10
N GLY A 41 -10.43 3.45 -0.02
CA GLY A 41 -8.99 3.21 -0.12
C GLY A 41 -8.52 1.85 0.41
N GLN A 42 -7.34 1.82 1.02
CA GLN A 42 -6.77 0.60 1.61
C GLN A 42 -7.62 0.16 2.80
N LEU A 43 -8.14 -1.06 2.73
CA LEU A 43 -8.92 -1.65 3.82
C LEU A 43 -8.00 -2.30 4.85
N HIS A 44 -8.48 -2.34 6.10
CA HIS A 44 -7.85 -3.09 7.19
C HIS A 44 -8.89 -3.57 8.20
N VAL A 45 -8.52 -4.56 9.00
CA VAL A 45 -9.35 -5.04 10.12
C VAL A 45 -9.20 -4.13 11.33
N CYS A 46 -10.33 -3.70 11.89
CA CYS A 46 -10.43 -2.83 13.06
C CYS A 46 -11.37 -3.45 14.11
N GLY A 47 -10.81 -4.00 15.20
CA GLY A 47 -11.59 -4.80 16.15
C GLY A 47 -12.21 -6.02 15.46
N THR A 48 -13.55 -6.12 15.45
CA THR A 48 -14.29 -7.21 14.79
C THR A 48 -14.89 -6.81 13.43
N LYS A 49 -14.37 -5.75 12.80
CA LYS A 49 -14.93 -5.14 11.57
C LYS A 49 -13.89 -4.96 10.48
N LEU A 50 -14.38 -4.85 9.24
CA LEU A 50 -13.60 -4.32 8.12
C LEU A 50 -13.73 -2.80 8.14
N CYS A 51 -12.61 -2.10 8.13
CA CYS A 51 -12.55 -0.64 8.06
C CYS A 51 -11.96 -0.18 6.75
N ASN A 52 -12.38 1.01 6.34
CA ASN A 52 -11.72 1.77 5.28
C ASN A 52 -10.41 2.45 5.78
N GLN A 53 -9.73 3.14 4.87
CA GLN A 53 -8.51 3.90 5.15
C GLN A 53 -8.59 4.90 6.30
N TYR A 54 -9.80 5.33 6.64
CA TYR A 54 -10.12 6.29 7.69
C TYR A 54 -10.44 5.63 9.04
N ASN A 55 -10.26 4.31 9.14
CA ASN A 55 -10.62 3.51 10.30
C ASN A 55 -12.12 3.59 10.66
N GLN A 56 -12.97 3.81 9.66
CA GLN A 56 -14.43 3.72 9.81
C GLN A 56 -14.89 2.33 9.37
N PRO A 57 -15.70 1.62 10.20
CA PRO A 57 -16.28 0.35 9.80
C PRO A 57 -17.17 0.49 8.58
N ILE A 58 -16.97 -0.36 7.58
CA ILE A 58 -17.71 -0.35 6.33
C ILE A 58 -18.31 -1.71 6.00
N GLN A 59 -19.31 -1.72 5.13
CA GLN A 59 -19.94 -2.91 4.58
C GLN A 59 -19.80 -2.94 3.05
N LEU A 60 -18.88 -3.76 2.54
CA LEU A 60 -18.77 -4.02 1.11
C LEU A 60 -19.87 -4.97 0.64
N ARG A 61 -20.49 -4.68 -0.50
CA ARG A 61 -21.60 -5.48 -1.04
C ARG A 61 -21.47 -5.66 -2.53
N GLY A 62 -21.66 -6.88 -2.99
CA GLY A 62 -21.51 -7.16 -4.40
C GLY A 62 -21.80 -8.59 -4.77
N MET A 63 -21.14 -9.03 -5.84
CA MET A 63 -21.40 -10.30 -6.48
C MET A 63 -20.16 -11.17 -6.53
N SER A 64 -20.37 -12.47 -6.34
CA SER A 64 -19.41 -13.51 -6.72
C SER A 64 -19.61 -13.87 -8.18
N THR A 65 -18.53 -14.06 -8.93
CA THR A 65 -18.61 -14.87 -10.15
C THR A 65 -19.07 -16.28 -9.77
N HIS A 66 -19.59 -17.04 -10.73
CA HIS A 66 -19.52 -18.49 -10.62
C HIS A 66 -18.06 -18.93 -10.86
N GLY A 67 -17.74 -20.21 -10.72
CA GLY A 67 -16.49 -20.79 -11.19
C GLY A 67 -16.11 -20.32 -12.60
N ILE A 68 -14.98 -19.61 -12.69
CA ILE A 68 -14.52 -18.94 -13.92
C ILE A 68 -14.14 -19.93 -15.04
N GLN A 69 -13.95 -21.20 -14.73
CA GLN A 69 -13.78 -22.27 -15.71
C GLN A 69 -15.06 -22.58 -16.49
N TRP A 70 -16.23 -22.29 -15.92
CA TRP A 70 -17.53 -22.61 -16.51
C TRP A 70 -18.26 -21.38 -17.06
N TYR A 71 -18.12 -20.22 -16.40
CA TYR A 71 -18.91 -19.02 -16.72
C TYR A 71 -18.08 -17.79 -17.04
N SER A 72 -16.83 -17.93 -17.50
CA SER A 72 -16.00 -16.79 -17.91
C SER A 72 -16.64 -15.92 -19.01
N GLN A 73 -17.52 -16.48 -19.84
CA GLN A 73 -18.29 -15.75 -20.85
C GLN A 73 -19.22 -14.69 -20.27
N CYS A 74 -19.63 -14.84 -19.00
CA CYS A 74 -20.44 -13.87 -18.28
C CYS A 74 -19.60 -12.72 -17.71
N ILE A 75 -18.28 -12.86 -17.61
CA ILE A 75 -17.38 -11.91 -16.97
C ILE A 75 -16.62 -11.13 -18.04
N LYS A 76 -17.23 -10.05 -18.53
CA LYS A 76 -16.73 -9.24 -19.64
C LYS A 76 -17.09 -7.77 -19.44
N THR A 77 -16.55 -6.90 -20.28
CA THR A 77 -16.66 -5.45 -20.11
C THR A 77 -18.09 -4.98 -19.84
N ALA A 78 -19.05 -5.36 -20.68
CA ALA A 78 -20.44 -4.91 -20.55
C ALA A 78 -21.14 -5.39 -19.27
N SER A 79 -20.85 -6.60 -18.78
CA SER A 79 -21.46 -7.12 -17.55
C SER A 79 -20.83 -6.51 -16.31
N LEU A 80 -19.51 -6.30 -16.32
CA LEU A 80 -18.80 -5.63 -15.24
C LEU A 80 -19.11 -4.13 -15.17
N ASP A 81 -19.36 -3.47 -16.31
CA ASP A 81 -19.86 -2.08 -16.35
C ASP A 81 -21.24 -1.99 -15.71
N ALA A 82 -22.15 -2.92 -16.01
CA ALA A 82 -23.46 -2.99 -15.37
C ALA A 82 -23.35 -3.25 -13.86
N LEU A 83 -22.45 -4.14 -13.44
CA LEU A 83 -22.21 -4.40 -12.01
C LEU A 83 -21.72 -3.15 -11.27
N ALA A 84 -20.79 -2.39 -11.87
CA ALA A 84 -20.25 -1.20 -11.23
C ALA A 84 -21.20 0.01 -11.27
N THR A 85 -21.96 0.20 -12.36
CA THR A 85 -22.69 1.47 -12.61
C THR A 85 -24.21 1.36 -12.54
N ASP A 86 -24.78 0.19 -12.79
CA ASP A 86 -26.23 -0.05 -12.66
C ASP A 86 -26.57 -0.70 -11.31
N TRP A 87 -25.72 -1.58 -10.83
CA TRP A 87 -25.89 -2.24 -9.53
C TRP A 87 -25.19 -1.48 -8.40
N ASN A 88 -24.21 -0.63 -8.73
CA ASN A 88 -23.36 0.09 -7.77
C ASN A 88 -22.67 -0.87 -6.78
N ALA A 89 -22.12 -1.98 -7.28
CA ALA A 89 -21.42 -2.94 -6.43
C ALA A 89 -20.08 -2.39 -5.93
N ASP A 90 -19.77 -2.69 -4.68
CA ASP A 90 -18.52 -2.30 -4.02
C ASP A 90 -17.38 -3.27 -4.33
N ILE A 91 -17.74 -4.54 -4.57
CA ILE A 91 -16.80 -5.67 -4.58
C ILE A 91 -17.21 -6.71 -5.63
N LEU A 92 -16.21 -7.24 -6.32
CA LEU A 92 -16.30 -8.42 -7.18
C LEU A 92 -15.49 -9.54 -6.54
N ARG A 93 -16.17 -10.65 -6.18
CA ARG A 93 -15.50 -11.90 -5.80
C ARG A 93 -15.22 -12.74 -7.04
N ILE A 94 -13.97 -13.16 -7.20
CA ILE A 94 -13.46 -13.90 -8.36
C ILE A 94 -13.23 -15.36 -7.94
N SER A 95 -14.20 -16.22 -8.22
CA SER A 95 -14.18 -17.62 -7.76
C SER A 95 -13.36 -18.51 -8.69
N LEU A 96 -12.11 -18.74 -8.28
CA LEU A 96 -11.17 -19.61 -8.97
C LEU A 96 -11.23 -21.01 -8.37
N TYR A 97 -12.03 -21.90 -8.97
CA TYR A 97 -11.98 -23.32 -8.60
C TYR A 97 -10.59 -23.88 -8.84
N VAL A 98 -10.16 -24.79 -7.96
CA VAL A 98 -8.87 -25.47 -8.12
C VAL A 98 -9.05 -26.75 -8.91
N GLN A 99 -9.96 -27.60 -8.43
CA GLN A 99 -10.39 -28.84 -9.06
C GLN A 99 -11.53 -28.55 -10.07
N GLU A 100 -12.22 -29.61 -10.52
CA GLU A 100 -13.45 -29.51 -11.33
C GLU A 100 -13.27 -28.73 -12.66
N GLY A 101 -12.12 -28.92 -13.30
CA GLY A 101 -11.76 -28.20 -14.53
C GLY A 101 -11.16 -26.82 -14.29
N GLY A 102 -10.88 -26.47 -13.03
CA GLY A 102 -10.29 -25.21 -12.59
C GLY A 102 -8.76 -25.16 -12.69
N TYR A 103 -8.16 -24.36 -11.81
CA TYR A 103 -6.75 -23.98 -11.78
C TYR A 103 -5.78 -25.12 -12.05
N GLU A 104 -6.00 -26.31 -11.48
CA GLU A 104 -5.04 -27.42 -11.59
C GLU A 104 -4.86 -27.93 -13.02
N THR A 105 -5.84 -27.68 -13.90
CA THR A 105 -5.81 -28.11 -15.30
C THR A 105 -4.94 -27.21 -16.19
N ASP A 106 -4.89 -25.90 -15.88
CA ASP A 106 -4.05 -24.93 -16.57
C ASP A 106 -3.72 -23.74 -15.64
N PRO A 107 -2.76 -23.90 -14.72
CA PRO A 107 -2.43 -22.90 -13.72
C PRO A 107 -2.11 -21.52 -14.31
N ARG A 108 -1.42 -21.48 -15.45
CA ARG A 108 -1.02 -20.22 -16.10
C ARG A 108 -2.25 -19.49 -16.64
N ARG A 109 -3.08 -20.15 -17.44
CA ARG A 109 -4.30 -19.55 -18.01
C ARG A 109 -5.19 -18.98 -16.94
N PHE A 110 -5.43 -19.74 -15.87
CA PHE A 110 -6.30 -19.28 -14.79
C PHE A 110 -5.69 -18.15 -13.97
N THR A 111 -4.37 -18.15 -13.73
CA THR A 111 -3.68 -17.01 -13.10
C THR A 111 -3.82 -15.75 -13.96
N ASP A 112 -3.65 -15.86 -15.28
CA ASP A 112 -3.84 -14.74 -16.21
C ASP A 112 -5.28 -14.23 -16.26
N MET A 113 -6.27 -15.12 -16.18
CA MET A 113 -7.68 -14.73 -16.07
C MET A 113 -7.94 -13.94 -14.79
N VAL A 114 -7.41 -14.39 -13.64
CA VAL A 114 -7.55 -13.66 -12.38
C VAL A 114 -6.86 -12.30 -12.43
N HIS A 115 -5.64 -12.21 -12.98
CA HIS A 115 -4.97 -10.91 -13.20
C HIS A 115 -5.87 -9.96 -13.99
N ASN A 116 -6.45 -10.44 -15.11
CA ASN A 116 -7.35 -9.63 -15.92
C ASN A 116 -8.60 -9.17 -15.14
N TYR A 117 -9.21 -10.04 -14.33
CA TYR A 117 -10.38 -9.66 -13.54
C TYR A 117 -10.05 -8.70 -12.40
N ILE A 118 -8.86 -8.81 -11.79
CA ILE A 118 -8.36 -7.80 -10.84
C ILE A 118 -8.24 -6.44 -11.52
N GLU A 119 -7.64 -6.37 -12.71
CA GLU A 119 -7.52 -5.10 -13.45
C GLU A 119 -8.90 -4.54 -13.84
N GLU A 120 -9.84 -5.40 -14.27
CA GLU A 120 -11.19 -4.97 -14.63
C GLU A 120 -12.01 -4.48 -13.42
N ALA A 121 -11.85 -5.09 -12.25
CA ALA A 121 -12.44 -4.57 -11.01
C ALA A 121 -11.81 -3.22 -10.62
N THR A 122 -10.48 -3.14 -10.67
CA THR A 122 -9.71 -1.93 -10.36
C THR A 122 -10.11 -0.75 -11.25
N ARG A 123 -10.23 -0.98 -12.56
CA ARG A 123 -10.62 0.05 -13.54
C ARG A 123 -12.00 0.65 -13.25
N ARG A 124 -12.87 -0.08 -12.55
CA ARG A 124 -14.23 0.35 -12.18
C ARG A 124 -14.34 0.83 -10.74
N GLY A 125 -13.22 0.88 -10.01
CA GLY A 125 -13.19 1.26 -8.60
C GLY A 125 -13.95 0.30 -7.68
N MET A 126 -14.00 -0.99 -8.04
CA MET A 126 -14.49 -2.07 -7.18
C MET A 126 -13.32 -2.78 -6.48
N TYR A 127 -13.56 -3.30 -5.28
CA TYR A 127 -12.66 -4.25 -4.63
C TYR A 127 -12.65 -5.58 -5.37
N ALA A 128 -11.48 -6.20 -5.49
CA ALA A 128 -11.30 -7.54 -6.04
C ALA A 128 -11.02 -8.52 -4.89
N LEU A 129 -11.99 -9.39 -4.61
CA LEU A 129 -11.78 -10.51 -3.70
C LEU A 129 -11.34 -11.73 -4.50
N VAL A 130 -10.07 -12.07 -4.36
CA VAL A 130 -9.44 -13.18 -5.07
C VAL A 130 -9.65 -14.44 -4.25
N ASP A 131 -10.54 -15.29 -4.72
CA ASP A 131 -11.03 -16.45 -4.00
C ASP A 131 -10.39 -17.74 -4.52
N TRP A 132 -9.57 -18.36 -3.67
CA TRP A 132 -9.07 -19.71 -3.86
C TRP A 132 -10.19 -20.69 -3.54
N HIS A 133 -10.98 -20.98 -4.58
CA HIS A 133 -12.27 -21.64 -4.48
C HIS A 133 -12.12 -23.15 -4.36
N GLN A 134 -11.52 -23.58 -3.25
CA GLN A 134 -11.47 -24.97 -2.88
C GLN A 134 -12.82 -25.43 -2.33
N LEU A 135 -13.27 -26.59 -2.79
CA LEU A 135 -14.53 -27.22 -2.42
C LEU A 135 -14.35 -28.73 -2.22
N ASP A 136 -13.91 -29.45 -3.27
CA ASP A 136 -13.58 -30.88 -3.22
C ASP A 136 -12.21 -31.13 -3.89
N PRO A 137 -11.19 -31.64 -3.17
CA PRO A 137 -11.19 -32.05 -1.76
C PRO A 137 -11.42 -30.91 -0.75
N GLY A 138 -12.01 -31.24 0.41
CA GLY A 138 -12.38 -30.25 1.43
C GLY A 138 -11.27 -29.77 2.37
N ASP A 139 -10.13 -30.47 2.48
CA ASP A 139 -9.01 -30.05 3.33
C ASP A 139 -8.09 -29.07 2.57
N PRO A 140 -7.98 -27.78 2.98
CA PRO A 140 -7.18 -26.77 2.27
C PRO A 140 -5.70 -27.13 2.16
N ASN A 141 -5.19 -27.99 3.05
CA ASN A 141 -3.81 -28.47 2.98
C ASN A 141 -3.51 -29.28 1.72
N TYR A 142 -4.53 -29.90 1.11
CA TYR A 142 -4.39 -30.63 -0.16
C TYR A 142 -3.81 -29.74 -1.27
N ASN A 143 -4.27 -28.49 -1.36
CA ASN A 143 -3.86 -27.55 -2.39
C ASN A 143 -2.79 -26.55 -1.93
N LEU A 144 -2.21 -26.70 -0.74
CA LEU A 144 -1.31 -25.72 -0.13
C LEU A 144 -0.16 -25.27 -1.04
N SER A 145 0.50 -26.20 -1.74
CA SER A 145 1.59 -25.84 -2.66
C SER A 145 1.13 -24.99 -3.85
N ARG A 146 -0.05 -25.30 -4.41
CA ARG A 146 -0.65 -24.53 -5.50
C ARG A 146 -1.11 -23.15 -5.02
N ALA A 147 -1.76 -23.09 -3.85
CA ALA A 147 -2.19 -21.85 -3.24
C ALA A 147 -0.99 -20.92 -2.96
N LYS A 148 0.10 -21.43 -2.36
CA LYS A 148 1.34 -20.66 -2.14
C LYS A 148 1.90 -20.09 -3.44
N THR A 149 1.94 -20.88 -4.51
CA THR A 149 2.43 -20.45 -5.82
C THR A 149 1.55 -19.34 -6.39
N PHE A 150 0.24 -19.58 -6.45
CA PHE A 150 -0.74 -18.63 -6.98
C PHE A 150 -0.73 -17.31 -6.21
N PHE A 151 -0.89 -17.35 -4.88
CA PHE A 151 -0.95 -16.14 -4.07
C PHE A 151 0.37 -15.38 -4.00
N THR A 152 1.53 -16.05 -4.13
CA THR A 152 2.81 -15.35 -4.27
C THR A 152 2.79 -14.47 -5.52
N GLU A 153 2.31 -14.99 -6.65
CA GLU A 153 2.26 -14.25 -7.90
C GLU A 153 1.21 -13.13 -7.89
N ILE A 154 -0.01 -13.41 -7.40
CA ILE A 154 -1.05 -12.38 -7.27
C ILE A 154 -0.56 -11.24 -6.37
N ALA A 155 -0.04 -11.56 -5.17
CA ALA A 155 0.44 -10.54 -4.25
C ALA A 155 1.64 -9.77 -4.81
N ASP A 156 2.64 -10.44 -5.42
CA ASP A 156 3.82 -9.75 -5.96
C ASP A 156 3.48 -8.81 -7.12
N ARG A 157 2.56 -9.22 -8.02
CA ARG A 157 2.16 -8.41 -9.18
C ARG A 157 1.26 -7.23 -8.79
N HIS A 158 0.43 -7.39 -7.77
CA HIS A 158 -0.59 -6.41 -7.44
C HIS A 158 -0.40 -5.69 -6.09
N LYS A 159 0.73 -5.87 -5.39
CA LYS A 159 1.08 -5.22 -4.11
C LYS A 159 0.92 -3.69 -4.05
N ASP A 160 0.92 -3.00 -5.18
CA ASP A 160 0.76 -1.54 -5.23
C ASP A 160 -0.72 -1.11 -5.33
N LYS A 161 -1.66 -2.07 -5.39
CA LYS A 161 -3.10 -1.81 -5.41
C LYS A 161 -3.67 -1.85 -4.00
N ASN A 162 -4.62 -0.95 -3.73
CA ASN A 162 -5.28 -0.84 -2.43
C ASN A 162 -6.65 -1.54 -2.36
N ASN A 163 -7.02 -2.28 -3.41
CA ASN A 163 -8.35 -2.83 -3.60
C ASN A 163 -8.40 -4.37 -3.65
N ILE A 164 -7.35 -5.06 -3.19
CA ILE A 164 -7.28 -6.53 -3.22
C ILE A 164 -7.54 -7.12 -1.84
N ILE A 165 -8.38 -8.16 -1.83
CA ILE A 165 -8.65 -9.01 -0.67
C ILE A 165 -8.32 -10.46 -1.06
N TYR A 166 -7.59 -11.17 -0.22
CA TYR A 166 -7.15 -12.54 -0.48
C TYR A 166 -7.99 -13.52 0.33
N ASP A 167 -8.91 -14.24 -0.31
CA ASP A 167 -9.66 -15.32 0.32
C ASP A 167 -8.94 -16.65 0.04
N ILE A 168 -8.20 -17.13 1.05
CA ILE A 168 -7.21 -18.20 0.87
C ILE A 168 -7.81 -19.60 0.91
N ALA A 169 -9.08 -19.75 1.29
CA ALA A 169 -9.80 -21.01 1.26
C ALA A 169 -11.30 -20.76 1.36
N ASN A 170 -12.03 -20.99 0.27
CA ASN A 170 -13.48 -20.86 0.19
C ASN A 170 -14.26 -21.67 1.26
N GLU A 171 -14.33 -23.00 1.11
CA GLU A 171 -15.21 -23.85 1.92
C GLU A 171 -14.49 -25.07 2.48
N PRO A 172 -13.60 -24.90 3.48
CA PRO A 172 -13.04 -26.03 4.20
C PRO A 172 -14.14 -26.96 4.73
N ASN A 173 -14.05 -28.24 4.38
CA ASN A 173 -15.00 -29.26 4.80
C ASN A 173 -14.29 -30.60 5.03
N ASN A 174 -14.87 -31.45 5.89
CA ASN A 174 -14.24 -32.71 6.31
C ASN A 174 -12.81 -32.53 6.87
N VAL A 175 -12.53 -31.39 7.50
CA VAL A 175 -11.24 -31.01 8.08
C VAL A 175 -11.47 -30.29 9.41
N SER A 176 -10.60 -30.53 10.39
CA SER A 176 -10.69 -29.85 11.70
C SER A 176 -10.29 -28.38 11.61
N TRP A 177 -10.80 -27.56 12.54
CA TRP A 177 -10.36 -26.16 12.70
C TRP A 177 -8.83 -26.04 12.83
N ALA A 178 -8.18 -26.92 13.61
CA ALA A 178 -6.72 -26.92 13.75
C ALA A 178 -5.99 -27.14 12.41
N GLY A 179 -6.53 -27.98 11.52
CA GLY A 179 -6.01 -28.20 10.18
C GLY A 179 -6.14 -26.96 9.29
N ILE A 180 -7.26 -26.26 9.37
CA ILE A 180 -7.50 -25.00 8.66
C ILE A 180 -6.59 -23.89 9.19
N LYS A 181 -6.49 -23.75 10.51
CA LYS A 181 -5.60 -22.78 11.15
C LYS A 181 -4.14 -23.01 10.74
N SER A 182 -3.67 -24.25 10.75
CA SER A 182 -2.33 -24.62 10.28
C SER A 182 -2.09 -24.25 8.81
N TYR A 183 -3.08 -24.45 7.94
CA TYR A 183 -3.03 -23.98 6.55
C TYR A 183 -2.91 -22.45 6.49
N ALA A 184 -3.77 -21.73 7.21
CA ALA A 184 -3.81 -20.27 7.22
C ALA A 184 -2.48 -19.67 7.73
N GLU A 185 -1.93 -20.18 8.82
CA GLU A 185 -0.66 -19.71 9.40
C GLU A 185 0.55 -19.96 8.48
N GLN A 186 0.44 -20.87 7.51
CA GLN A 186 1.44 -21.06 6.45
C GLN A 186 1.22 -20.15 5.24
N MET A 187 -0.02 -19.75 4.96
CA MET A 187 -0.38 -18.88 3.84
C MET A 187 -0.18 -17.40 4.17
N VAL A 188 -0.47 -16.98 5.40
CA VAL A 188 -0.32 -15.58 5.82
C VAL A 188 1.09 -15.04 5.56
N PRO A 189 2.19 -15.71 5.97
CA PRO A 189 3.53 -15.21 5.69
C PRO A 189 3.87 -15.11 4.19
N VAL A 190 3.27 -15.96 3.36
CA VAL A 190 3.50 -15.96 1.91
C VAL A 190 2.93 -14.70 1.27
N ILE A 191 1.69 -14.33 1.62
CA ILE A 191 1.08 -13.08 1.15
C ILE A 191 1.81 -11.89 1.78
N ARG A 192 2.04 -11.89 3.10
CA ARG A 192 2.67 -10.78 3.84
C ARG A 192 4.09 -10.46 3.39
N ALA A 193 4.83 -11.42 2.86
CA ALA A 193 6.15 -11.19 2.30
C ALA A 193 6.12 -10.33 1.03
N LYS A 194 4.97 -10.25 0.35
CA LYS A 194 4.76 -9.48 -0.90
C LYS A 194 3.88 -8.25 -0.68
N ASP A 195 2.83 -8.42 0.11
CA ASP A 195 1.81 -7.43 0.44
C ASP A 195 1.61 -7.42 1.97
N PRO A 196 2.40 -6.59 2.69
CA PRO A 196 2.39 -6.59 4.15
C PRO A 196 1.06 -6.07 4.74
N ASP A 197 0.28 -5.29 4.01
CA ASP A 197 -0.97 -4.64 4.43
C ASP A 197 -2.26 -5.21 3.80
N GLY A 198 -2.18 -6.18 2.89
CA GLY A 198 -3.34 -6.82 2.26
C GLY A 198 -4.33 -7.50 3.23
N VAL A 199 -5.63 -7.42 3.01
CA VAL A 199 -6.61 -8.10 3.89
C VAL A 199 -6.72 -9.57 3.51
N ILE A 200 -6.61 -10.48 4.48
CA ILE A 200 -6.68 -11.94 4.25
C ILE A 200 -7.97 -12.48 4.86
N PHE A 201 -8.73 -13.25 4.10
CA PHE A 201 -9.91 -13.98 4.56
C PHE A 201 -9.60 -15.48 4.64
N VAL A 202 -10.15 -16.14 5.66
CA VAL A 202 -9.94 -17.57 5.90
C VAL A 202 -11.28 -18.28 6.08
N GLY A 203 -11.52 -19.27 5.22
CA GLY A 203 -12.57 -20.27 5.33
C GLY A 203 -12.71 -20.85 6.72
N THR A 204 -13.94 -21.03 7.19
CA THR A 204 -14.21 -21.78 8.42
C THR A 204 -14.64 -23.20 8.12
N HIS A 205 -14.50 -24.12 9.08
CA HIS A 205 -14.90 -25.52 8.87
C HIS A 205 -16.41 -25.67 8.68
N GLY A 206 -16.79 -26.81 8.08
CA GLY A 206 -18.17 -27.11 7.74
C GLY A 206 -18.68 -26.23 6.60
N TRP A 207 -17.96 -26.16 5.47
CA TRP A 207 -18.32 -25.30 4.32
C TRP A 207 -18.51 -23.83 4.73
N ALA A 208 -17.53 -23.31 5.47
CA ALA A 208 -17.57 -21.95 6.03
C ALA A 208 -18.84 -21.66 6.87
N SER A 209 -19.41 -22.64 7.57
CA SER A 209 -20.59 -22.44 8.41
C SER A 209 -20.26 -22.09 9.87
N LEU A 210 -19.00 -21.73 10.19
CA LEU A 210 -18.49 -21.65 11.57
C LEU A 210 -18.60 -22.97 12.33
N GLY A 211 -18.59 -24.11 11.61
CA GLY A 211 -18.73 -25.44 12.19
C GLY A 211 -20.16 -25.91 12.46
N VAL A 212 -21.19 -25.14 12.09
CA VAL A 212 -22.58 -25.57 12.34
C VAL A 212 -22.90 -26.87 11.57
N SER A 213 -22.47 -26.97 10.31
CA SER A 213 -22.80 -28.11 9.44
C SER A 213 -22.03 -29.40 9.74
N ASP A 214 -20.91 -29.33 10.48
CA ASP A 214 -20.15 -30.50 10.92
C ASP A 214 -20.37 -30.85 12.41
N GLY A 215 -21.42 -30.28 13.02
CA GLY A 215 -21.84 -30.58 14.39
C GLY A 215 -20.97 -29.91 15.47
N ARG A 216 -20.28 -28.84 15.10
CA ARG A 216 -19.40 -28.03 15.95
C ARG A 216 -20.02 -26.65 16.18
N SER A 217 -19.21 -25.67 16.56
CA SER A 217 -19.67 -24.31 16.81
C SER A 217 -18.55 -23.31 16.60
N GLU A 218 -18.92 -22.03 16.51
CA GLU A 218 -18.00 -20.92 16.35
C GLU A 218 -16.95 -20.80 17.46
N SER A 219 -17.18 -21.47 18.60
CA SER A 219 -16.24 -21.53 19.72
C SER A 219 -14.89 -22.12 19.35
N ASP A 220 -14.81 -23.01 18.36
CA ASP A 220 -13.53 -23.58 17.90
C ASP A 220 -12.60 -22.48 17.38
N ILE A 221 -13.16 -21.53 16.62
CA ILE A 221 -12.42 -20.40 16.03
C ILE A 221 -12.19 -19.30 17.07
N VAL A 222 -13.22 -18.96 17.86
CA VAL A 222 -13.15 -17.90 18.87
C VAL A 222 -12.10 -18.20 19.95
N ASN A 223 -11.99 -19.46 20.37
CA ASN A 223 -11.06 -19.86 21.43
C ASN A 223 -9.64 -20.14 20.92
N ASP A 224 -9.48 -20.39 19.62
CA ASP A 224 -8.18 -20.65 19.01
C ASP A 224 -8.02 -19.94 17.66
N PRO A 225 -8.02 -18.58 17.64
CA PRO A 225 -7.92 -17.84 16.39
C PRO A 225 -6.57 -18.07 15.70
N VAL A 226 -6.54 -17.85 14.37
CA VAL A 226 -5.30 -17.79 13.59
C VAL A 226 -4.39 -16.69 14.17
N ASN A 227 -3.12 -16.99 14.41
CA ASN A 227 -2.16 -16.05 14.97
C ASN A 227 -1.65 -15.04 13.92
N ALA A 228 -2.53 -14.17 13.44
CA ALA A 228 -2.21 -13.12 12.49
C ALA A 228 -3.14 -11.91 12.65
N SER A 229 -2.63 -10.72 12.32
CA SER A 229 -3.44 -9.50 12.23
C SER A 229 -3.94 -9.26 10.81
N ASN A 230 -4.90 -8.33 10.68
CA ASN A 230 -5.49 -7.93 9.41
C ASN A 230 -6.08 -9.11 8.62
N LEU A 231 -6.78 -9.96 9.36
CA LEU A 231 -7.39 -11.21 8.90
C LEU A 231 -8.86 -11.26 9.33
N MET A 232 -9.74 -11.77 8.47
CA MET A 232 -11.14 -12.05 8.78
C MET A 232 -11.49 -13.51 8.51
N TYR A 233 -12.54 -14.01 9.17
CA TYR A 233 -13.07 -15.34 8.94
C TYR A 233 -14.31 -15.28 8.03
N THR A 234 -14.48 -16.28 7.18
CA THR A 234 -15.63 -16.31 6.28
C THR A 234 -16.81 -17.08 6.86
N PHE A 235 -18.01 -16.67 6.47
CA PHE A 235 -19.26 -17.37 6.77
C PHE A 235 -20.13 -17.50 5.53
N HIS A 236 -20.63 -18.70 5.22
CA HIS A 236 -21.53 -18.94 4.09
C HIS A 236 -22.92 -19.38 4.54
N PHE A 237 -23.95 -18.92 3.82
CA PHE A 237 -25.31 -19.39 4.04
C PHE A 237 -26.18 -19.44 2.78
N TYR A 238 -27.15 -20.35 2.76
CA TYR A 238 -28.21 -20.40 1.75
C TYR A 238 -29.55 -20.30 2.45
N ALA A 239 -30.24 -19.17 2.27
CA ALA A 239 -31.29 -18.70 3.19
C ALA A 239 -32.50 -19.63 3.33
N ALA A 240 -32.85 -20.40 2.29
CA ALA A 240 -33.95 -21.35 2.38
C ALA A 240 -33.59 -22.60 3.23
N SER A 241 -32.30 -22.91 3.37
CA SER A 241 -31.78 -24.04 4.12
C SER A 241 -31.27 -23.66 5.51
N HIS A 242 -30.55 -22.55 5.61
CA HIS A 242 -29.80 -22.16 6.80
C HIS A 242 -30.57 -21.07 7.54
N LYS A 243 -31.37 -21.46 8.54
CA LYS A 243 -32.30 -20.55 9.25
C LYS A 243 -31.72 -20.09 10.60
N GLN A 244 -32.51 -20.13 11.66
CA GLN A 244 -32.18 -19.52 12.95
C GLN A 244 -30.84 -19.99 13.53
N GLU A 245 -30.55 -21.29 13.49
CA GLU A 245 -29.34 -21.87 14.08
C GLU A 245 -28.05 -21.25 13.50
N TYR A 246 -28.01 -21.09 12.17
CA TYR A 246 -26.89 -20.50 11.45
C TYR A 246 -26.77 -19.00 11.73
N LEU A 247 -27.90 -18.28 11.75
CA LEU A 247 -27.93 -16.86 12.11
C LEU A 247 -27.48 -16.63 13.56
N ASP A 248 -27.85 -17.52 14.48
CA ASP A 248 -27.45 -17.44 15.89
C ASP A 248 -25.94 -17.68 16.06
N ALA A 249 -25.36 -18.65 15.34
CA ALA A 249 -23.91 -18.89 15.34
C ALA A 249 -23.13 -17.69 14.79
N LEU A 250 -23.56 -17.17 13.65
CA LEU A 250 -23.02 -15.93 13.06
C LEU A 250 -23.13 -14.76 14.06
N SER A 251 -24.26 -14.61 14.74
CA SER A 251 -24.49 -13.56 15.74
C SER A 251 -23.52 -13.64 16.92
N ARG A 252 -23.35 -14.83 17.51
CA ARG A 252 -22.40 -15.05 18.62
C ARG A 252 -20.95 -14.81 18.21
N ALA A 253 -20.59 -15.16 16.98
CA ALA A 253 -19.24 -14.99 16.45
C ALA A 253 -18.92 -13.51 16.12
N ALA A 254 -19.87 -12.76 15.55
CA ALA A 254 -19.68 -11.39 15.06
C ALA A 254 -19.27 -10.37 16.15
N ASP A 255 -19.51 -10.70 17.42
CA ASP A 255 -19.12 -9.89 18.58
C ASP A 255 -17.69 -10.20 19.07
N LYS A 256 -17.05 -11.25 18.55
CA LYS A 256 -15.77 -11.75 19.06
C LYS A 256 -14.68 -11.84 18.00
N ILE A 257 -15.05 -12.12 16.75
CA ILE A 257 -14.11 -12.26 15.64
C ILE A 257 -14.58 -11.45 14.42
N PRO A 258 -13.64 -10.93 13.60
CA PRO A 258 -13.98 -10.24 12.36
C PRO A 258 -14.52 -11.24 11.32
N LEU A 259 -15.71 -10.95 10.77
CA LEU A 259 -16.42 -11.82 9.83
C LEU A 259 -16.75 -11.12 8.53
N PHE A 260 -16.75 -11.90 7.43
CA PHE A 260 -17.25 -11.50 6.12
C PHE A 260 -18.08 -12.64 5.51
N VAL A 261 -19.18 -12.32 4.82
CA VAL A 261 -19.98 -13.33 4.10
C VAL A 261 -19.54 -13.40 2.64
N THR A 262 -18.50 -14.19 2.36
CA THR A 262 -17.93 -14.31 1.01
C THR A 262 -18.84 -15.06 0.05
N GLU A 263 -19.82 -15.80 0.55
CA GLU A 263 -20.83 -16.44 -0.29
C GLU A 263 -22.18 -16.55 0.41
N PHE A 264 -23.25 -16.17 -0.29
CA PHE A 264 -24.59 -16.56 0.12
C PHE A 264 -25.55 -16.69 -1.06
N GLY A 265 -26.55 -17.55 -0.92
CA GLY A 265 -27.68 -17.68 -1.85
C GLY A 265 -29.03 -17.42 -1.17
N THR A 266 -30.02 -17.00 -1.96
CA THR A 266 -31.41 -16.84 -1.48
C THR A 266 -32.18 -18.17 -1.51
N GLN A 267 -31.59 -19.20 -2.11
CA GLN A 267 -32.15 -20.52 -2.39
C GLN A 267 -31.82 -21.53 -1.28
N THR A 268 -32.01 -22.83 -1.58
CA THR A 268 -31.47 -23.93 -0.78
C THR A 268 -29.96 -24.09 -0.97
N TYR A 269 -29.31 -24.88 -0.11
CA TYR A 269 -27.86 -25.12 -0.13
C TYR A 269 -27.29 -25.68 -1.45
N THR A 270 -28.15 -26.13 -2.37
CA THR A 270 -27.72 -26.61 -3.70
C THR A 270 -27.47 -25.48 -4.70
N GLY A 271 -27.71 -24.23 -4.31
CA GLY A 271 -27.74 -23.08 -5.21
C GLY A 271 -29.00 -23.01 -6.08
N ASP A 272 -29.97 -23.91 -5.85
CA ASP A 272 -31.20 -24.02 -6.61
C ASP A 272 -32.43 -24.20 -5.71
N GLY A 273 -33.63 -24.24 -6.31
CA GLY A 273 -34.91 -24.33 -5.62
C GLY A 273 -35.54 -22.97 -5.32
N GLY A 274 -36.57 -22.96 -4.47
CA GLY A 274 -37.32 -21.74 -4.16
C GLY A 274 -36.49 -20.72 -3.38
N ASN A 275 -36.67 -19.44 -3.70
CA ASN A 275 -36.10 -18.33 -2.94
C ASN A 275 -36.81 -18.15 -1.59
N ASP A 276 -36.05 -17.93 -0.52
CA ASP A 276 -36.55 -17.46 0.77
C ASP A 276 -36.07 -16.04 1.05
N PHE A 277 -36.70 -15.07 0.39
CA PHE A 277 -36.35 -13.65 0.56
C PHE A 277 -36.63 -13.13 1.97
N THR A 278 -37.51 -13.79 2.72
CA THR A 278 -37.78 -13.41 4.12
C THR A 278 -36.58 -13.71 4.98
N TRP A 279 -36.03 -14.93 4.89
CA TRP A 279 -34.80 -15.28 5.59
C TRP A 279 -33.59 -14.54 5.04
N SER A 280 -33.51 -14.38 3.71
CA SER A 280 -32.44 -13.59 3.09
C SER A 280 -32.40 -12.18 3.65
N GLN A 281 -33.54 -11.50 3.79
CA GLN A 281 -33.61 -10.17 4.36
C GLN A 281 -33.19 -10.15 5.84
N LYS A 282 -33.60 -11.15 6.64
CA LYS A 282 -33.16 -11.25 8.04
C LYS A 282 -31.64 -11.34 8.18
N TYR A 283 -30.98 -12.11 7.31
CA TYR A 283 -29.52 -12.14 7.28
C TYR A 283 -28.97 -10.77 6.90
N LEU A 284 -29.40 -10.18 5.79
CA LEU A 284 -28.86 -8.90 5.33
C LEU A 284 -29.07 -7.76 6.35
N ASP A 285 -30.20 -7.73 7.05
CA ASP A 285 -30.46 -6.78 8.15
C ASP A 285 -29.46 -6.97 9.30
N PHE A 286 -29.21 -8.22 9.69
CA PHE A 286 -28.19 -8.54 10.70
C PHE A 286 -26.79 -8.13 10.24
N LEU A 287 -26.40 -8.48 9.01
CA LEU A 287 -25.11 -8.13 8.43
C LEU A 287 -24.91 -6.61 8.40
N ALA A 288 -25.93 -5.86 7.99
CA ALA A 288 -25.91 -4.40 8.00
C ALA A 288 -25.73 -3.84 9.42
N SER A 289 -26.47 -4.36 10.42
CA SER A 289 -26.35 -3.94 11.82
C SER A 289 -24.96 -4.16 12.42
N LYS A 290 -24.19 -5.10 11.86
CA LYS A 290 -22.84 -5.45 12.30
C LYS A 290 -21.75 -4.99 11.31
N LYS A 291 -22.06 -4.24 10.25
CA LYS A 291 -21.12 -3.87 9.18
C LYS A 291 -20.33 -5.08 8.64
N ILE A 292 -21.01 -6.19 8.40
CA ILE A 292 -20.42 -7.40 7.81
C ILE A 292 -20.68 -7.37 6.31
N GLY A 293 -19.61 -7.26 5.52
CA GLY A 293 -19.70 -7.27 4.05
C GLY A 293 -20.15 -8.61 3.49
N TRP A 294 -20.66 -8.60 2.26
CA TRP A 294 -21.17 -9.79 1.61
C TRP A 294 -21.03 -9.81 0.09
N THR A 295 -20.91 -11.02 -0.48
CA THR A 295 -20.98 -11.29 -1.92
C THR A 295 -21.99 -12.39 -2.22
N ASN A 296 -22.97 -12.11 -3.09
CA ASN A 296 -24.01 -13.07 -3.45
C ASN A 296 -23.54 -14.05 -4.55
N TRP A 297 -23.97 -15.31 -4.43
CA TRP A 297 -23.78 -16.36 -5.42
C TRP A 297 -25.02 -16.44 -6.34
N ASN A 298 -24.92 -16.23 -7.67
CA ASN A 298 -23.73 -15.85 -8.44
C ASN A 298 -24.03 -15.10 -9.75
N PHE A 299 -23.00 -14.43 -10.28
CA PHE A 299 -23.01 -13.59 -11.47
C PHE A 299 -22.86 -14.39 -12.78
N SER A 300 -23.81 -15.29 -13.04
CA SER A 300 -23.86 -16.11 -14.26
C SER A 300 -25.28 -16.25 -14.84
N ASP A 301 -25.39 -16.90 -16.00
CA ASP A 301 -26.63 -17.34 -16.62
C ASP A 301 -26.86 -18.85 -16.50
N ASP A 302 -26.27 -19.50 -15.49
CA ASP A 302 -26.55 -20.91 -15.16
C ASP A 302 -28.06 -21.17 -14.99
N PHE A 303 -28.52 -22.40 -15.22
CA PHE A 303 -29.96 -22.72 -15.14
C PHE A 303 -30.53 -22.60 -13.72
N ARG A 304 -29.71 -22.76 -12.69
CA ARG A 304 -30.16 -22.75 -11.28
C ARG A 304 -30.74 -21.40 -10.88
N SER A 305 -31.67 -21.43 -9.93
CA SER A 305 -32.34 -20.22 -9.47
C SER A 305 -31.42 -19.20 -8.76
N GLY A 306 -30.24 -19.63 -8.28
CA GLY A 306 -29.19 -18.76 -7.71
C GLY A 306 -28.41 -17.92 -8.73
N ALA A 307 -28.35 -18.33 -9.99
CA ALA A 307 -27.71 -17.51 -11.02
C ALA A 307 -28.56 -16.28 -11.34
N VAL A 308 -27.96 -15.08 -11.27
CA VAL A 308 -28.69 -13.82 -11.36
C VAL A 308 -29.24 -13.52 -12.75
N PHE A 309 -28.60 -14.00 -13.82
CA PHE A 309 -29.07 -13.78 -15.19
C PHE A 309 -30.00 -14.89 -15.65
N LYS A 310 -30.97 -14.54 -16.49
CA LYS A 310 -31.73 -15.55 -17.26
C LYS A 310 -30.78 -16.29 -18.20
N GLU A 311 -31.09 -17.55 -18.51
CA GLU A 311 -30.28 -18.37 -19.42
C GLU A 311 -30.04 -17.67 -20.76
N ASN A 312 -28.83 -17.84 -21.32
CA ASN A 312 -28.34 -17.28 -22.58
C ASN A 312 -28.06 -15.76 -22.60
N ILE A 313 -28.28 -15.03 -21.50
CA ILE A 313 -27.96 -13.60 -21.45
C ILE A 313 -26.47 -13.34 -21.68
N CYS A 314 -25.58 -14.23 -21.21
CA CYS A 314 -24.14 -14.03 -21.34
C CYS A 314 -23.64 -14.15 -22.79
N SER A 315 -24.45 -14.66 -23.72
CA SER A 315 -24.14 -14.63 -25.16
C SER A 315 -24.27 -13.22 -25.78
N GLY A 316 -25.10 -12.35 -25.18
CA GLY A 316 -25.33 -10.98 -25.61
C GLY A 316 -24.44 -9.95 -24.88
N ASN A 317 -24.71 -8.65 -25.08
CA ASN A 317 -23.94 -7.55 -24.46
C ASN A 317 -24.80 -6.59 -23.62
N THR A 318 -26.06 -6.93 -23.33
CA THR A 318 -26.97 -6.11 -22.53
C THR A 318 -27.15 -6.72 -21.15
N PHE A 319 -26.69 -6.02 -20.10
CA PHE A 319 -26.69 -6.52 -18.72
C PHE A 319 -27.36 -5.57 -17.71
N THR A 320 -27.79 -4.39 -18.14
CA THR A 320 -28.41 -3.37 -17.28
C THR A 320 -29.91 -3.59 -17.13
N GLY A 321 -30.45 -3.24 -15.97
CA GLY A 321 -31.89 -3.30 -15.69
C GLY A 321 -32.38 -4.72 -15.36
N THR A 322 -33.66 -4.85 -15.07
CA THR A 322 -34.25 -6.07 -14.47
C THR A 322 -34.71 -7.10 -15.50
N SER A 323 -34.87 -6.74 -16.77
CA SER A 323 -35.40 -7.64 -17.81
C SER A 323 -34.50 -8.85 -18.08
N VAL A 324 -33.19 -8.71 -17.82
CA VAL A 324 -32.17 -9.75 -18.02
C VAL A 324 -31.99 -10.65 -16.78
N LEU A 325 -32.65 -10.34 -15.66
CA LEU A 325 -32.41 -10.97 -14.37
C LEU A 325 -33.46 -12.02 -14.01
N LYS A 326 -33.03 -13.08 -13.32
CA LYS A 326 -33.92 -13.96 -12.56
C LYS A 326 -34.45 -13.23 -11.32
N GLU A 327 -35.43 -13.83 -10.65
CA GLU A 327 -36.03 -13.29 -9.43
C GLU A 327 -34.97 -12.97 -8.35
N ALA A 328 -34.03 -13.88 -8.11
CA ALA A 328 -32.93 -13.66 -7.16
C ALA A 328 -32.00 -12.51 -7.60
N GLY A 329 -31.75 -12.39 -8.91
CA GLY A 329 -30.96 -11.30 -9.49
C GLY A 329 -31.60 -9.93 -9.30
N ILE A 330 -32.91 -9.83 -9.51
CA ILE A 330 -33.68 -8.59 -9.22
C ILE A 330 -33.55 -8.25 -7.74
N TRP A 331 -33.80 -9.23 -6.87
CA TRP A 331 -33.79 -9.03 -5.43
C TRP A 331 -32.43 -8.55 -4.91
N VAL A 332 -31.33 -9.21 -5.29
CA VAL A 332 -30.00 -8.87 -4.79
C VAL A 332 -29.51 -7.54 -5.36
N ARG A 333 -29.78 -7.25 -6.64
CA ARG A 333 -29.42 -5.97 -7.28
C ARG A 333 -29.98 -4.79 -6.50
N ASP A 334 -31.24 -4.87 -6.08
CA ASP A 334 -31.88 -3.78 -5.32
C ASP A 334 -31.22 -3.56 -3.95
N ARG A 335 -30.68 -4.61 -3.31
CA ARG A 335 -29.90 -4.46 -2.06
C ARG A 335 -28.51 -3.89 -2.30
N ILE A 336 -27.80 -4.34 -3.35
CA ILE A 336 -26.46 -3.83 -3.68
C ILE A 336 -26.53 -2.33 -3.94
N ARG A 337 -27.56 -1.85 -4.65
CA ARG A 337 -27.73 -0.43 -5.01
C ARG A 337 -27.84 0.54 -3.84
N THR A 338 -28.13 0.07 -2.63
CA THR A 338 -28.33 0.93 -1.46
C THR A 338 -27.00 1.17 -0.75
N ALA A 339 -26.03 1.91 -1.30
CA ALA A 339 -24.68 2.12 -0.73
C ALA A 339 -24.61 2.08 0.81
N ASP A 340 -23.56 1.47 1.38
CA ASP A 340 -23.26 1.71 2.80
C ASP A 340 -22.95 3.20 3.00
N ASP A 341 -22.93 3.66 4.25
CA ASP A 341 -22.58 5.04 4.61
C ASP A 341 -21.07 5.33 4.47
N PHE A 342 -20.48 4.98 3.31
CA PHE A 342 -19.11 5.33 3.00
C PHE A 342 -18.91 6.85 3.16
N PRO A 343 -17.76 7.31 3.67
CA PRO A 343 -17.47 8.74 3.82
C PRO A 343 -17.25 9.37 2.44
N THR A 344 -18.33 9.70 1.73
CA THR A 344 -18.34 10.27 0.38
C THR A 344 -17.81 11.71 0.30
N ASP A 345 -17.44 12.30 1.43
CA ASP A 345 -16.84 13.64 1.54
C ASP A 345 -15.33 13.60 1.84
N GLY A 346 -14.71 12.42 1.81
CA GLY A 346 -13.30 12.27 2.18
C GLY A 346 -13.04 12.62 3.65
N SER A 347 -14.08 12.63 4.49
CA SER A 347 -13.98 12.97 5.90
C SER A 347 -14.09 11.74 6.82
N ALA A 348 -12.97 11.06 7.08
CA ALA A 348 -12.62 11.03 8.50
C ALA A 348 -12.45 12.50 8.90
N PRO A 349 -12.86 12.96 10.08
CA PRO A 349 -12.43 14.28 10.50
C PRO A 349 -10.89 14.25 10.46
N GLU A 350 -10.28 14.89 9.46
CA GLU A 350 -8.95 15.45 9.56
C GLU A 350 -9.10 16.43 10.72
N ALA A 351 -8.95 15.90 11.93
CA ALA A 351 -8.98 16.72 13.10
C ALA A 351 -7.71 17.56 12.96
N THR A 352 -7.90 18.80 12.52
CA THR A 352 -6.84 19.79 12.67
C THR A 352 -6.75 20.07 14.16
N ILE A 353 -5.84 19.35 14.83
CA ILE A 353 -5.53 19.55 16.23
C ILE A 353 -4.67 20.80 16.29
N ASN A 354 -5.31 21.95 16.52
CA ASN A 354 -4.61 23.21 16.71
C ASN A 354 -3.87 23.19 18.04
N VAL A 355 -2.57 23.34 17.97
CA VAL A 355 -1.65 23.26 19.11
C VAL A 355 -0.91 24.59 19.23
N SER A 356 -0.93 25.19 20.41
CA SER A 356 -0.22 26.45 20.70
C SER A 356 0.71 26.36 21.91
N THR A 357 0.74 25.20 22.58
CA THR A 357 1.60 24.96 23.76
C THR A 357 2.29 23.59 23.70
N ALA A 358 3.42 23.45 24.40
CA ALA A 358 4.16 22.19 24.49
C ALA A 358 3.33 21.05 25.12
N ALA A 359 2.46 21.35 26.09
CA ALA A 359 1.59 20.36 26.71
C ALA A 359 0.55 19.81 25.72
N GLN A 360 -0.06 20.69 24.92
CA GLN A 360 -0.98 20.28 23.86
C GLN A 360 -0.26 19.44 22.80
N LEU A 361 0.97 19.81 22.41
CA LEU A 361 1.74 19.02 21.45
C LEU A 361 2.00 17.60 21.96
N LYS A 362 2.43 17.46 23.22
CA LYS A 362 2.63 16.14 23.83
C LYS A 362 1.34 15.32 23.85
N SER A 363 0.22 15.93 24.23
CA SER A 363 -1.08 15.26 24.20
C SER A 363 -1.44 14.81 22.78
N ALA A 364 -1.34 15.71 21.80
CA ALA A 364 -1.67 15.44 20.41
C ALA A 364 -0.82 14.30 19.82
N LEU A 365 0.49 14.29 20.08
CA LEU A 365 1.39 13.22 19.63
C LEU A 365 1.03 11.84 20.21
N THR A 366 0.41 11.79 21.39
CA THR A 366 -0.02 10.53 22.01
C THR A 366 -1.43 10.09 21.62
N SER A 367 -2.29 11.03 21.23
CA SER A 367 -3.72 10.78 20.98
C SER A 367 -4.12 10.85 19.50
N ALA A 368 -3.21 11.27 18.62
CA ALA A 368 -3.46 11.36 17.20
C ALA A 368 -3.93 10.01 16.64
N LYS A 369 -4.74 10.06 15.60
CA LYS A 369 -5.22 8.92 14.84
C LYS A 369 -4.73 9.04 13.40
N PRO A 370 -4.61 7.93 12.64
CA PRO A 370 -4.33 7.99 11.22
C PRO A 370 -5.19 9.04 10.51
N GLY A 371 -4.55 9.92 9.74
CA GLY A 371 -5.19 11.05 9.03
C GLY A 371 -5.25 12.37 9.80
N ASP A 372 -4.96 12.41 11.10
CA ASP A 372 -4.98 13.67 11.86
C ASP A 372 -3.87 14.63 11.39
N THR A 373 -4.19 15.93 11.43
CA THR A 373 -3.22 17.01 11.24
C THR A 373 -3.01 17.75 12.56
N ILE A 374 -1.84 17.57 13.18
CA ILE A 374 -1.38 18.38 14.30
C ILE A 374 -0.79 19.67 13.74
N LYS A 375 -1.52 20.78 13.90
CA LYS A 375 -1.12 22.10 13.37
C LYS A 375 -0.56 22.97 14.50
N LEU A 376 0.73 23.25 14.45
CA LEU A 376 1.42 24.13 15.39
C LEU A 376 1.18 25.59 15.02
N ALA A 377 0.76 26.39 15.99
CA ALA A 377 0.92 27.83 15.94
C ALA A 377 2.41 28.21 16.07
N ASP A 378 2.78 29.36 15.51
CA ASP A 378 4.11 29.94 15.71
C ASP A 378 4.37 30.15 17.20
N GLY A 379 5.58 29.80 17.64
CA GLY A 379 5.95 29.83 19.05
C GLY A 379 7.01 28.79 19.39
N THR A 380 7.56 28.89 20.61
CA THR A 380 8.54 27.93 21.11
C THR A 380 7.90 26.90 22.03
N TYR A 381 7.98 25.64 21.61
CA TYR A 381 7.52 24.47 22.33
C TYR A 381 8.72 23.86 23.06
N THR A 382 8.84 24.13 24.36
CA THR A 382 9.97 23.62 25.16
C THR A 382 9.68 22.21 25.68
N GLY A 383 10.56 21.26 25.35
CA GLY A 383 10.52 19.88 25.83
C GLY A 383 11.02 18.88 24.80
N ASN A 384 10.95 17.60 25.16
CA ASN A 384 11.12 16.48 24.23
C ASN A 384 9.75 16.01 23.75
N PHE A 385 9.64 15.74 22.45
CA PHE A 385 8.40 15.34 21.81
C PHE A 385 8.56 13.93 21.25
N LYS A 386 7.66 13.03 21.61
CA LYS A 386 7.70 11.62 21.20
C LYS A 386 6.32 11.16 20.78
N THR A 387 6.28 10.36 19.73
CA THR A 387 5.10 9.58 19.35
C THR A 387 5.49 8.10 19.22
N THR A 388 4.52 7.24 19.50
CA THR A 388 4.54 5.80 19.19
C THR A 388 3.34 5.39 18.34
N VAL A 389 2.57 6.37 17.87
CA VAL A 389 1.38 6.16 17.07
C VAL A 389 1.78 6.14 15.60
N SER A 390 1.26 5.19 14.83
CA SER A 390 1.44 5.17 13.37
C SER A 390 0.22 5.75 12.65
N GLY A 391 0.46 6.42 11.53
CA GLY A 391 -0.56 6.58 10.50
C GLY A 391 -0.67 5.30 9.66
N THR A 392 -1.33 5.41 8.52
CA THR A 392 -1.38 4.34 7.50
C THR A 392 -0.92 4.87 6.14
N SER A 393 -0.68 3.98 5.18
CA SER A 393 -0.30 4.35 3.80
C SER A 393 -1.28 5.32 3.15
N SER A 394 -2.55 5.18 3.49
CA SER A 394 -3.66 5.98 3.00
C SER A 394 -4.03 7.18 3.88
N ALA A 395 -3.74 7.12 5.18
CA ALA A 395 -4.03 8.19 6.14
C ALA A 395 -2.79 8.50 7.01
N PRO A 396 -1.73 9.11 6.42
CA PRO A 396 -0.55 9.49 7.17
C PRO A 396 -0.89 10.58 8.18
N ILE A 397 -0.32 10.51 9.39
CA ILE A 397 -0.48 11.57 10.40
C ILE A 397 0.44 12.72 10.03
N THR A 398 -0.07 13.95 10.05
CA THR A 398 0.71 15.14 9.69
C THR A 398 0.99 16.01 10.91
N LEU A 399 2.26 16.28 11.21
CA LEU A 399 2.70 17.36 12.08
C LEU A 399 3.15 18.53 11.20
N THR A 400 2.48 19.68 11.29
CA THR A 400 2.75 20.82 10.42
C THR A 400 2.83 22.13 11.20
N GLY A 401 3.68 23.04 10.75
CA GLY A 401 3.83 24.39 11.26
C GLY A 401 4.67 25.24 10.32
N SER A 402 4.88 26.51 10.66
CA SER A 402 5.89 27.34 9.98
C SER A 402 7.28 27.11 10.61
N ALA A 403 8.32 27.68 10.01
CA ALA A 403 9.66 27.69 10.61
C ALA A 403 9.71 28.41 11.98
N ASN A 404 8.70 29.23 12.32
CA ASN A 404 8.58 29.86 13.64
C ASN A 404 7.89 28.95 14.68
N ALA A 405 7.36 27.79 14.29
CA ALA A 405 6.95 26.74 15.23
C ALA A 405 8.19 25.93 15.64
N VAL A 406 8.80 26.33 16.75
CA VAL A 406 10.13 25.85 17.20
C VAL A 406 9.98 24.80 18.30
N LEU A 407 10.33 23.55 17.99
CA LEU A 407 10.50 22.48 18.96
C LEU A 407 11.89 22.59 19.59
N LYS A 408 11.94 23.09 20.83
CA LYS A 408 13.20 23.32 21.55
C LYS A 408 13.37 22.32 22.68
N SER A 409 14.41 21.50 22.63
CA SER A 409 14.80 20.62 23.73
C SER A 409 16.11 21.10 24.37
N SER A 410 16.39 20.66 25.60
CA SER A 410 17.62 20.99 26.35
C SER A 410 18.54 19.77 26.56
N GLY A 411 18.26 18.68 25.85
CA GLY A 411 18.85 17.36 25.99
C GLY A 411 17.94 16.31 25.34
N GLY A 412 18.41 15.09 25.12
CA GLY A 412 17.63 14.05 24.43
C GLY A 412 17.26 14.43 22.99
N TYR A 413 16.11 13.97 22.51
CA TYR A 413 15.69 14.16 21.12
C TYR A 413 14.65 15.28 20.99
N GLY A 414 14.77 16.14 19.98
CA GLY A 414 13.79 17.18 19.68
C GLY A 414 12.43 16.57 19.32
N LEU A 415 12.40 15.68 18.32
CA LEU A 415 11.23 14.89 17.94
C LEU A 415 11.62 13.42 17.75
N HIS A 416 10.91 12.50 18.41
CA HIS A 416 11.15 11.06 18.33
C HIS A 416 9.93 10.33 17.76
N LEU A 417 10.05 9.85 16.53
CA LEU A 417 9.11 8.94 15.90
C LEU A 417 9.59 7.52 16.17
N ASN A 418 8.98 6.86 17.16
CA ASN A 418 9.44 5.57 17.67
C ASN A 418 8.41 4.47 17.39
N GLY A 419 8.65 3.63 16.38
CA GLY A 419 7.64 2.70 15.85
C GLY A 419 6.48 3.42 15.15
N SER A 420 6.71 4.66 14.70
CA SER A 420 5.66 5.57 14.21
C SER A 420 5.75 5.72 12.70
N SER A 421 5.16 4.76 11.98
CA SER A 421 5.16 4.71 10.51
C SER A 421 4.14 5.67 9.92
N TYR A 422 4.33 6.05 8.65
CA TYR A 422 3.39 6.91 7.89
C TYR A 422 3.13 8.27 8.54
N TRP A 423 4.21 9.01 8.79
CA TRP A 423 4.13 10.38 9.29
C TRP A 423 4.63 11.38 8.25
N ASN A 424 3.99 12.54 8.19
CA ASN A 424 4.45 13.72 7.49
C ASN A 424 4.84 14.80 8.52
N VAL A 425 6.12 15.20 8.56
CA VAL A 425 6.58 16.33 9.37
C VAL A 425 6.93 17.48 8.45
N ARG A 426 6.23 18.62 8.57
CA ARG A 426 6.32 19.73 7.63
C ARG A 426 6.61 21.07 8.28
N GLY A 427 7.57 21.81 7.72
CA GLY A 427 7.78 23.24 7.97
C GLY A 427 8.34 23.64 9.34
N VAL A 428 8.25 22.80 10.36
CA VAL A 428 8.67 23.12 11.73
C VAL A 428 10.18 23.30 11.89
N THR A 429 10.59 23.97 12.97
CA THR A 429 12.00 24.06 13.39
C THR A 429 12.27 23.14 14.59
N VAL A 430 13.40 22.44 14.61
CA VAL A 430 13.85 21.61 15.73
C VAL A 430 15.24 22.05 16.21
N THR A 431 15.40 22.33 17.52
CA THR A 431 16.66 22.88 18.06
C THR A 431 16.97 22.52 19.52
N GLY A 432 18.23 22.73 19.93
CA GLY A 432 18.76 22.70 21.30
C GLY A 432 19.09 21.32 21.88
N GLY A 433 18.54 20.25 21.32
CA GLY A 433 18.64 18.90 21.84
C GLY A 433 20.01 18.26 21.75
N GLN A 434 20.11 17.05 22.31
CA GLN A 434 21.24 16.19 22.00
C GLN A 434 21.20 15.80 20.51
N LYS A 435 20.03 15.39 20.02
CA LYS A 435 19.75 15.06 18.62
C LYS A 435 18.46 15.73 18.17
N GLY A 436 18.33 15.99 16.88
CA GLY A 436 17.15 16.65 16.32
C GLY A 436 15.97 15.69 16.22
N MET A 437 15.78 15.11 15.03
CA MET A 437 14.68 14.19 14.76
C MET A 437 15.18 12.75 14.66
N MET A 438 14.64 11.89 15.51
CA MET A 438 14.96 10.47 15.54
C MET A 438 13.79 9.67 14.99
N ILE A 439 14.06 8.85 13.98
CA ILE A 439 13.12 7.95 13.33
C ILE A 439 13.63 6.54 13.63
N ASP A 440 13.02 5.91 14.63
CA ASP A 440 13.39 4.58 15.10
C ASP A 440 12.28 3.58 14.72
N SER A 441 12.64 2.49 14.06
CA SER A 441 11.73 1.37 13.73
C SER A 441 10.45 1.80 13.02
N ALA A 442 10.53 2.75 12.08
CA ALA A 442 9.38 3.28 11.36
C ALA A 442 9.57 3.20 9.85
N THR A 443 8.48 3.01 9.10
CA THR A 443 8.51 3.04 7.63
C THR A 443 7.72 4.20 7.06
N ARG A 444 8.15 4.71 5.90
CA ARG A 444 7.44 5.74 5.12
C ARG A 444 7.16 7.03 5.91
N VAL A 445 8.16 7.50 6.65
CA VAL A 445 8.14 8.84 7.29
C VAL A 445 8.69 9.87 6.29
N THR A 446 7.93 10.93 6.02
CA THR A 446 8.33 12.05 5.18
C THR A 446 8.59 13.30 6.02
N ILE A 447 9.77 13.88 5.85
CA ILE A 447 10.21 15.13 6.45
C ILE A 447 10.37 16.14 5.32
N ASP A 448 9.64 17.24 5.37
CA ASP A 448 9.55 18.17 4.24
C ASP A 448 9.61 19.63 4.70
N GLY A 449 10.58 20.39 4.18
CA GLY A 449 10.66 21.83 4.45
C GLY A 449 10.98 22.19 5.90
N VAL A 450 11.58 21.30 6.69
CA VAL A 450 11.91 21.57 8.10
C VAL A 450 13.22 22.34 8.23
N THR A 451 13.42 22.97 9.39
CA THR A 451 14.72 23.52 9.79
C THR A 451 15.24 22.79 11.03
N VAL A 452 16.47 22.29 11.01
CA VAL A 452 17.08 21.54 12.13
C VAL A 452 18.43 22.14 12.46
N HIS A 453 18.63 22.61 13.69
CA HIS A 453 19.89 23.27 14.08
C HIS A 453 20.13 23.40 15.58
N GLY A 454 21.33 23.79 15.99
CA GLY A 454 21.71 24.03 17.38
C GLY A 454 21.70 22.75 18.21
N LEU A 455 22.31 21.69 17.70
CA LEU A 455 22.28 20.35 18.30
C LEU A 455 23.66 19.93 18.82
N ALA A 456 23.67 19.18 19.91
CA ALA A 456 24.92 18.61 20.45
C ALA A 456 25.54 17.58 19.50
N MET A 457 24.69 16.77 18.84
CA MET A 457 25.04 15.68 17.93
C MET A 457 24.17 15.77 16.66
N GLU A 458 23.71 14.64 16.10
CA GLU A 458 23.14 14.56 14.76
C GLU A 458 21.75 15.22 14.60
N GLY A 459 21.50 15.70 13.37
CA GLY A 459 20.29 16.41 12.96
C GLY A 459 19.08 15.51 12.78
N VAL A 460 19.09 14.66 11.75
CA VAL A 460 17.99 13.74 11.43
C VAL A 460 18.54 12.33 11.29
N HIS A 461 17.98 11.36 12.01
CA HIS A 461 18.51 10.01 12.07
C HIS A 461 17.43 8.97 11.75
N PHE A 462 17.62 8.20 10.67
CA PHE A 462 16.86 7.00 10.36
C PHE A 462 17.59 5.76 10.88
N ARG A 463 17.04 5.11 11.90
CA ARG A 463 17.72 4.06 12.67
C ARG A 463 16.77 2.92 13.02
N ASN A 464 17.33 1.81 13.49
CA ASN A 464 16.62 0.62 13.97
C ASN A 464 15.70 0.04 12.88
N SER A 465 16.26 -0.09 11.68
CA SER A 465 15.59 -0.61 10.49
C SER A 465 14.40 0.26 10.02
N SER A 466 14.62 1.57 9.98
CA SER A 466 13.62 2.53 9.47
C SER A 466 13.72 2.68 7.96
N THR A 467 12.73 2.16 7.23
CA THR A 467 12.79 2.01 5.77
C THR A 467 11.94 3.03 5.02
N TYR A 468 12.30 3.29 3.76
CA TYR A 468 11.52 4.15 2.85
C TYR A 468 11.23 5.57 3.41
N GLY A 469 12.11 6.05 4.29
CA GLY A 469 12.05 7.41 4.81
C GLY A 469 12.43 8.43 3.74
N VAL A 470 11.85 9.62 3.81
CA VAL A 470 12.19 10.74 2.92
C VAL A 470 12.50 11.96 3.77
N ILE A 471 13.62 12.62 3.51
CA ILE A 471 13.85 13.99 3.94
C ILE A 471 14.09 14.87 2.72
N ARG A 472 13.30 15.93 2.57
CA ARG A 472 13.40 16.82 1.43
C ARG A 472 13.17 18.30 1.72
N ASN A 473 13.64 19.16 0.82
CA ASN A 473 13.46 20.61 0.86
C ASN A 473 13.85 21.27 2.19
N SER A 474 14.68 20.62 3.00
CA SER A 474 14.91 20.98 4.39
C SER A 474 16.25 21.69 4.56
N ARG A 475 16.39 22.45 5.66
CA ARG A 475 17.63 23.13 6.03
C ARG A 475 18.19 22.56 7.32
N ILE A 476 19.41 22.01 7.26
CA ILE A 476 20.10 21.43 8.42
C ILE A 476 21.43 22.14 8.59
N TYR A 477 21.74 22.66 9.77
CA TYR A 477 22.98 23.40 10.05
C TYR A 477 23.26 23.42 11.55
N ASP A 478 24.46 23.80 12.00
CA ASP A 478 24.77 23.95 13.43
C ASP A 478 24.51 22.67 14.26
N THR A 479 25.14 21.56 13.85
CA THR A 479 25.08 20.25 14.52
C THR A 479 26.46 19.82 14.99
N GLY A 480 26.55 19.00 16.04
CA GLY A 480 27.85 18.53 16.57
C GLY A 480 28.52 19.49 17.56
N ASN A 481 27.75 20.27 18.32
CA ASN A 481 28.26 21.31 19.21
C ASN A 481 28.90 20.82 20.53
N ASP A 482 28.99 19.52 20.78
CA ASP A 482 29.53 18.97 22.04
C ASP A 482 30.99 18.53 21.99
N ALA A 483 31.69 18.80 20.88
CA ALA A 483 33.11 18.51 20.67
C ALA A 483 33.49 17.01 20.74
N ARG A 484 32.53 16.09 20.65
CA ARG A 484 32.81 14.64 20.64
C ARG A 484 33.12 14.07 19.25
N GLY A 485 33.11 14.90 18.20
CA GLY A 485 33.24 14.43 16.81
C GLY A 485 32.05 13.58 16.38
N MET A 486 30.86 13.95 16.84
CA MET A 486 29.58 13.35 16.47
C MET A 486 28.67 14.52 16.13
N GLY A 487 27.84 14.45 15.08
CA GLY A 487 27.16 15.66 14.64
C GLY A 487 26.71 15.70 13.20
N GLU A 488 26.35 14.57 12.62
CA GLU A 488 25.96 14.43 11.23
C GLU A 488 24.69 15.23 10.92
N GLY A 489 24.56 15.75 9.70
CA GLY A 489 23.33 16.43 9.28
C GLY A 489 22.18 15.44 9.17
N VAL A 490 22.36 14.42 8.33
CA VAL A 490 21.47 13.27 8.18
C VAL A 490 22.25 11.97 8.36
N TYR A 491 21.78 11.12 9.25
CA TYR A 491 22.37 9.82 9.57
C TYR A 491 21.41 8.71 9.17
N VAL A 492 21.86 7.71 8.39
CA VAL A 492 21.08 6.51 8.06
C VAL A 492 21.78 5.23 8.53
N GLY A 493 21.09 4.41 9.32
CA GLY A 493 21.59 3.14 9.86
C GLY A 493 22.20 3.27 11.26
N SER A 494 23.06 2.34 11.65
CA SER A 494 23.77 2.35 12.94
C SER A 494 25.21 1.93 12.75
N ALA A 495 26.15 2.56 13.46
CA ALA A 495 27.55 2.15 13.43
C ALA A 495 27.77 0.85 14.23
N GLY A 496 28.76 0.05 13.82
CA GLY A 496 29.26 -1.08 14.61
C GLY A 496 28.57 -2.41 14.35
N GLY A 497 27.74 -2.49 13.30
CA GLY A 497 27.06 -3.73 12.91
C GLY A 497 26.16 -3.53 11.70
N THR A 498 25.63 -4.63 11.16
CA THR A 498 24.86 -4.63 9.90
C THR A 498 23.38 -4.97 10.11
N SER A 499 22.92 -5.00 11.36
CA SER A 499 21.55 -5.36 11.74
C SER A 499 20.54 -4.25 11.47
N ASP A 500 20.99 -3.00 11.40
CA ASP A 500 20.13 -1.86 11.08
C ASP A 500 19.86 -1.81 9.56
N LYS A 501 18.63 -2.17 9.18
CA LYS A 501 18.16 -2.22 7.79
C LYS A 501 17.36 -0.98 7.42
N SER A 502 17.91 0.21 7.69
CA SER A 502 17.28 1.48 7.34
C SER A 502 17.39 1.76 5.83
N ASP A 503 16.81 0.85 5.05
CA ASP A 503 16.96 0.76 3.60
C ASP A 503 16.05 1.75 2.86
N HIS A 504 16.44 2.08 1.63
CA HIS A 504 15.65 2.90 0.70
C HIS A 504 15.31 4.31 1.18
N VAL A 505 16.09 4.85 2.12
CA VAL A 505 15.96 6.25 2.56
C VAL A 505 16.34 7.20 1.43
N GLN A 506 15.55 8.25 1.24
CA GLN A 506 15.77 9.30 0.25
C GLN A 506 16.09 10.64 0.91
N ILE A 507 17.16 11.29 0.48
CA ILE A 507 17.63 12.58 0.97
C ILE A 507 17.68 13.54 -0.24
N LEU A 508 16.67 14.40 -0.37
CA LEU A 508 16.38 15.12 -1.62
C LEU A 508 16.34 16.64 -1.45
N ASP A 509 17.04 17.40 -2.29
CA ASP A 509 16.85 18.85 -2.41
C ASP A 509 17.03 19.64 -1.09
N ASN A 510 17.87 19.13 -0.18
CA ASN A 510 18.13 19.77 1.11
C ASN A 510 19.32 20.73 1.02
N ARG A 511 19.36 21.70 1.94
CA ARG A 511 20.54 22.55 2.20
C ARG A 511 21.16 22.18 3.54
N ILE A 512 22.34 21.56 3.50
CA ILE A 512 23.02 21.06 4.69
C ILE A 512 24.33 21.84 4.91
N GLY A 513 24.46 22.47 6.07
CA GLY A 513 25.52 23.43 6.42
C GLY A 513 25.10 24.91 6.29
N PRO A 514 25.95 25.87 6.71
CA PRO A 514 27.27 25.66 7.32
C PRO A 514 27.18 25.09 8.75
N ASP A 515 28.31 24.77 9.36
CA ASP A 515 28.39 24.40 10.79
C ASP A 515 27.81 23.02 11.15
N VAL A 516 27.88 22.06 10.24
CA VAL A 516 27.67 20.64 10.56
C VAL A 516 29.02 20.03 10.93
N GLY A 517 29.17 19.60 12.19
CA GLY A 517 30.45 19.18 12.76
C GLY A 517 30.93 17.79 12.33
N GLY A 518 29.99 16.88 12.08
CA GLY A 518 30.21 15.57 11.45
C GLY A 518 30.04 15.61 9.93
N GLU A 519 29.94 14.46 9.25
CA GLU A 519 29.56 14.50 7.82
C GLU A 519 28.13 15.03 7.65
N PRO A 520 27.88 15.95 6.72
CA PRO A 520 26.53 16.37 6.34
C PRO A 520 25.57 15.20 6.10
N ILE A 521 26.05 14.11 5.49
CA ILE A 521 25.32 12.86 5.37
C ILE A 521 26.26 11.68 5.67
N ASP A 522 25.83 10.77 6.55
CA ASP A 522 26.51 9.48 6.75
C ASP A 522 25.53 8.31 6.57
N LEU A 523 25.91 7.36 5.72
CA LEU A 523 25.11 6.21 5.30
C LEU A 523 25.83 4.94 5.76
N LYS A 524 25.46 4.40 6.93
CA LYS A 524 26.22 3.32 7.57
C LYS A 524 26.10 1.97 6.88
N GLU A 525 27.03 1.07 7.20
CA GLU A 525 26.90 -0.34 6.87
C GLU A 525 25.56 -0.92 7.37
N GLY A 526 25.06 -1.96 6.70
CA GLY A 526 23.74 -2.52 7.02
C GLY A 526 22.60 -1.96 6.16
N THR A 527 22.76 -0.78 5.56
CA THR A 527 21.73 -0.10 4.76
C THR A 527 21.96 -0.22 3.25
N THR A 528 20.90 -0.25 2.45
CA THR A 528 20.99 -0.36 0.99
C THR A 528 19.92 0.40 0.22
N GLY A 529 20.22 0.73 -1.04
CA GLY A 529 19.22 1.11 -2.04
C GLY A 529 18.58 2.49 -1.82
N GLY A 530 19.25 3.37 -1.07
CA GLY A 530 18.81 4.75 -0.87
C GLY A 530 19.22 5.69 -2.00
N ARG A 531 18.66 6.91 -1.98
CA ARG A 531 18.92 7.94 -3.00
C ARG A 531 19.25 9.27 -2.35
N VAL A 532 20.36 9.88 -2.74
CA VAL A 532 20.76 11.22 -2.29
C VAL A 532 20.85 12.14 -3.50
N ALA A 533 19.89 13.04 -3.67
CA ALA A 533 19.77 13.82 -4.90
C ALA A 533 19.48 15.31 -4.69
N GLY A 534 20.09 16.18 -5.50
CA GLY A 534 19.74 17.61 -5.54
C GLY A 534 20.16 18.43 -4.31
N ASN A 535 20.89 17.85 -3.36
CA ASN A 535 21.26 18.53 -2.12
C ASN A 535 22.41 19.53 -2.35
N THR A 536 22.44 20.59 -1.54
CA THR A 536 23.53 21.56 -1.47
C THR A 536 24.27 21.47 -0.13
N PHE A 537 25.59 21.33 -0.19
CA PHE A 537 26.46 21.20 0.99
C PHE A 537 27.39 22.39 1.17
N ASP A 538 27.55 22.83 2.41
CA ASP A 538 28.54 23.83 2.83
C ASP A 538 29.35 23.30 4.02
N GLY A 539 30.53 22.75 3.71
CA GLY A 539 31.35 21.99 4.67
C GLY A 539 32.14 22.82 5.70
N ARG A 540 31.87 24.13 5.84
CA ARG A 540 32.63 25.02 6.76
C ARG A 540 32.58 24.59 8.24
N GLY A 541 31.67 23.71 8.61
CA GLY A 541 31.55 23.15 9.96
C GLY A 541 32.36 21.90 10.25
N LEU A 542 32.83 21.20 9.22
CA LEU A 542 33.49 19.89 9.35
C LEU A 542 34.68 19.99 10.30
N THR A 543 34.70 19.14 11.33
CA THR A 543 35.73 19.20 12.37
C THR A 543 36.97 18.35 12.04
N GLY A 544 36.83 17.35 11.16
CA GLY A 544 37.86 16.33 10.92
C GLY A 544 38.07 15.35 12.08
N ALA A 545 37.33 15.47 13.19
CA ALA A 545 37.30 14.45 14.22
C ALA A 545 36.67 13.18 13.64
N ASN A 546 37.06 11.98 14.09
CA ASN A 546 36.49 10.70 13.61
C ASN A 546 36.44 10.51 12.08
N TYR A 547 37.30 11.20 11.32
CA TYR A 547 37.31 11.23 9.86
C TYR A 547 36.15 12.00 9.21
N ASP A 548 35.50 12.90 9.96
CA ASP A 548 34.47 13.84 9.51
C ASP A 548 35.06 14.87 8.52
N ASP A 549 35.34 14.44 7.29
CA ASP A 549 36.16 15.19 6.34
C ASP A 549 35.59 15.28 4.91
N SER A 550 34.34 14.84 4.74
CA SER A 550 33.60 14.87 3.49
C SER A 550 32.13 15.32 3.64
N TRP A 551 31.46 15.64 2.53
CA TRP A 551 30.03 15.99 2.57
C TRP A 551 29.14 14.74 2.73
N ILE A 552 29.51 13.64 2.09
CA ILE A 552 28.78 12.38 2.17
C ILE A 552 29.77 11.24 2.36
N ASP A 553 29.59 10.47 3.43
CA ASP A 553 30.28 9.20 3.65
C ASP A 553 29.29 8.03 3.43
N VAL A 554 29.64 7.12 2.52
CA VAL A 554 28.85 5.93 2.18
C VAL A 554 29.55 4.65 2.62
N LYS A 555 28.99 4.01 3.65
CA LYS A 555 29.36 2.66 4.12
C LYS A 555 28.30 1.61 3.77
N GLY A 556 27.10 2.03 3.37
CA GLY A 556 26.04 1.15 2.87
C GLY A 556 26.20 0.74 1.40
N ASN A 557 25.21 0.02 0.86
CA ASN A 557 25.26 -0.55 -0.49
C ASN A 557 24.26 0.04 -1.49
N ASN A 558 24.58 -0.03 -2.78
CA ASN A 558 23.66 0.25 -3.90
C ASN A 558 22.96 1.62 -3.82
N TYR A 559 23.66 2.64 -3.30
CA TYR A 559 23.13 4.00 -3.24
C TYR A 559 23.24 4.70 -4.60
N VAL A 560 22.25 5.54 -4.91
CA VAL A 560 22.33 6.47 -6.04
C VAL A 560 22.54 7.89 -5.49
N ILE A 561 23.67 8.50 -5.83
CA ILE A 561 24.07 9.83 -5.37
C ILE A 561 24.21 10.75 -6.59
N GLU A 562 23.27 11.67 -6.76
CA GLU A 562 23.17 12.42 -8.01
C GLU A 562 22.80 13.89 -7.90
N ASN A 563 23.28 14.70 -8.83
CA ASN A 563 22.90 16.11 -8.96
C ASN A 563 23.09 16.94 -7.67
N ASN A 564 23.98 16.52 -6.78
CA ASN A 564 24.29 17.28 -5.57
C ASN A 564 25.38 18.32 -5.85
N THR A 565 25.38 19.41 -5.10
CA THR A 565 26.40 20.46 -5.19
C THR A 565 27.07 20.65 -3.84
N GLY A 566 28.40 20.57 -3.78
CA GLY A 566 29.15 20.75 -2.54
C GLY A 566 30.25 21.79 -2.67
N LYS A 567 30.49 22.52 -1.57
CA LYS A 567 31.65 23.41 -1.41
C LYS A 567 32.20 23.38 0.01
N ASN A 568 33.42 23.91 0.17
CA ASN A 568 34.07 24.10 1.47
C ASN A 568 34.24 22.81 2.29
N THR A 569 34.47 21.67 1.64
CA THR A 569 34.89 20.46 2.37
C THR A 569 36.30 20.65 2.96
N THR A 570 36.63 19.91 4.01
CA THR A 570 37.97 19.90 4.62
C THR A 570 38.92 18.98 3.87
N ASN A 571 38.45 17.81 3.38
CA ASN A 571 39.26 16.84 2.67
C ASN A 571 38.65 16.41 1.34
N ASN A 572 37.63 15.55 1.33
CA ASN A 572 37.05 14.97 0.12
C ASN A 572 35.62 15.47 -0.12
N GLY A 573 35.10 15.33 -1.34
CA GLY A 573 33.71 15.67 -1.62
C GLY A 573 32.75 14.60 -1.09
N PHE A 574 32.89 13.40 -1.64
CA PHE A 574 32.10 12.20 -1.37
C PHE A 574 33.04 11.03 -1.12
N GLU A 575 32.70 10.13 -0.21
CA GLU A 575 33.50 8.96 0.10
C GLU A 575 32.69 7.66 0.06
N THR A 576 33.38 6.56 -0.20
CA THR A 576 32.86 5.22 0.12
C THR A 576 33.85 4.47 1.00
N HIS A 577 33.34 3.79 2.03
CA HIS A 577 34.13 3.02 3.00
C HIS A 577 33.57 1.61 3.20
N THR A 578 34.47 0.66 3.45
CA THR A 578 34.12 -0.70 3.86
C THR A 578 34.51 -0.92 5.31
N GLN A 579 33.58 -0.64 6.23
CA GLN A 579 33.76 -0.94 7.66
C GLN A 579 33.43 -2.40 8.00
N GLN A 580 32.58 -3.04 7.20
CA GLN A 580 32.19 -4.45 7.34
C GLN A 580 32.32 -5.17 6.00
N PRO A 581 32.81 -6.43 5.96
CA PRO A 581 32.92 -7.19 4.72
C PRO A 581 31.59 -7.24 3.94
N GLY A 582 31.65 -6.92 2.65
CA GLY A 582 30.48 -6.91 1.75
C GLY A 582 29.66 -5.61 1.75
N TRP A 583 30.10 -4.58 2.47
CA TRP A 583 29.45 -3.26 2.53
C TRP A 583 30.35 -2.15 1.93
N GLY A 584 29.74 -1.02 1.55
CA GLY A 584 30.40 0.09 0.85
C GLY A 584 30.46 -0.05 -0.66
N CYS A 585 29.61 -0.91 -1.24
CA CYS A 585 29.68 -1.35 -2.64
C CYS A 585 28.41 -0.97 -3.44
N GLY A 586 28.53 -0.85 -4.75
CA GLY A 586 27.39 -0.66 -5.65
C GLY A 586 26.92 0.78 -5.80
N THR A 587 27.56 1.75 -5.12
CA THR A 587 27.19 3.16 -5.21
C THR A 587 27.40 3.70 -6.62
N VAL A 588 26.45 4.51 -7.09
CA VAL A 588 26.49 5.22 -8.37
C VAL A 588 26.49 6.72 -8.12
N PHE A 589 27.55 7.39 -8.57
CA PHE A 589 27.69 8.84 -8.55
C PHE A 589 27.47 9.42 -9.95
N ARG A 590 26.53 10.36 -10.13
CA ARG A 590 26.32 11.05 -11.43
C ARG A 590 25.81 12.48 -11.29
N GLY A 591 26.24 13.38 -12.17
CA GLY A 591 25.77 14.77 -12.23
C GLY A 591 26.11 15.63 -11.01
N ASN A 592 26.97 15.17 -10.09
CA ASN A 592 27.35 15.94 -8.91
C ASN A 592 28.38 17.02 -9.26
N THR A 593 28.30 18.17 -8.59
CA THR A 593 29.20 19.32 -8.77
C THR A 593 29.98 19.58 -7.49
N SER A 594 31.31 19.51 -7.57
CA SER A 594 32.19 19.59 -6.40
C SER A 594 33.14 20.78 -6.49
N ASP A 595 33.13 21.67 -5.49
CA ASP A 595 34.11 22.74 -5.33
C ASP A 595 35.03 22.47 -4.12
N LEU A 596 36.28 22.13 -4.43
CA LEU A 596 37.32 21.73 -3.48
C LEU A 596 38.43 22.81 -3.35
N ASN A 597 38.22 24.04 -3.82
CA ASN A 597 39.26 25.09 -3.76
C ASN A 597 39.77 25.41 -2.34
N GLY A 598 38.95 25.15 -1.31
CA GLY A 598 39.30 25.36 0.10
C GLY A 598 39.78 24.11 0.85
N ALA A 599 39.79 22.93 0.23
CA ALA A 599 40.11 21.67 0.90
C ALA A 599 41.61 21.57 1.20
N THR A 600 41.97 21.21 2.43
CA THR A 600 43.37 21.15 2.90
C THR A 600 43.83 19.74 3.27
N GLY A 601 42.90 18.78 3.43
CA GLY A 601 43.18 17.38 3.75
C GLY A 601 44.06 16.64 2.73
N SER A 602 44.41 15.39 3.01
CA SER A 602 45.35 14.62 2.17
C SER A 602 44.70 13.99 0.93
N GLY A 603 43.39 13.71 0.97
CA GLY A 603 42.60 13.16 -0.13
C GLY A 603 42.32 14.20 -1.22
N ARG A 604 41.55 15.25 -0.95
CA ARG A 604 41.22 16.31 -1.92
C ARG A 604 40.66 15.80 -3.25
N TYR A 605 39.95 14.69 -3.24
CA TYR A 605 39.23 14.17 -4.40
C TYR A 605 37.75 14.49 -4.29
N ALA A 606 37.08 14.73 -5.43
CA ALA A 606 35.63 14.82 -5.42
C ALA A 606 35.02 13.48 -4.95
N PHE A 607 35.53 12.35 -5.43
CA PHE A 607 35.15 11.01 -4.96
C PHE A 607 36.38 10.27 -4.43
N ASN A 608 36.38 9.89 -3.15
CA ASN A 608 37.41 9.07 -2.54
C ASN A 608 36.87 7.66 -2.27
N ILE A 609 37.26 6.70 -3.10
CA ILE A 609 36.77 5.31 -3.04
C ILE A 609 37.84 4.45 -2.37
N THR A 610 37.59 4.01 -1.14
CA THR A 610 38.59 3.27 -0.35
C THR A 610 38.62 1.77 -0.64
N ASN A 611 37.53 1.21 -1.16
CA ASN A 611 37.44 -0.17 -1.61
C ASN A 611 36.80 -0.24 -2.99
N TYR A 612 37.57 -0.67 -3.99
CA TYR A 612 37.07 -0.85 -5.34
C TYR A 612 37.49 -2.20 -5.90
N ASN A 613 36.51 -2.95 -6.39
CA ASN A 613 36.74 -4.13 -7.20
C ASN A 613 35.66 -4.23 -8.28
N ALA A 614 36.07 -4.29 -9.55
CA ALA A 614 35.14 -4.24 -10.68
C ALA A 614 34.07 -5.35 -10.66
N SER A 615 34.36 -6.50 -10.05
CA SER A 615 33.47 -7.66 -10.02
C SER A 615 32.70 -7.82 -8.70
N SER A 616 33.30 -7.43 -7.57
CA SER A 616 32.77 -7.74 -6.23
C SER A 616 32.40 -6.52 -5.38
N CYS A 617 32.94 -5.35 -5.68
CA CYS A 617 32.64 -4.10 -4.97
C CYS A 617 32.76 -2.93 -5.93
N LYS A 618 31.85 -2.89 -6.91
CA LYS A 618 31.88 -1.88 -7.97
C LYS A 618 31.31 -0.57 -7.44
N VAL A 619 32.06 0.52 -7.57
CA VAL A 619 31.53 1.89 -7.48
C VAL A 619 31.55 2.49 -8.89
N THR A 620 30.49 3.20 -9.25
CA THR A 620 30.36 3.82 -10.57
C THR A 620 30.46 5.33 -10.44
N ILE A 621 31.44 5.93 -11.11
CA ILE A 621 31.61 7.39 -11.20
C ILE A 621 31.36 7.79 -12.65
N ASP A 622 30.20 8.38 -12.90
CA ASP A 622 29.80 8.82 -14.24
C ASP A 622 30.56 10.09 -14.68
N ARG A 623 30.83 10.22 -15.99
CA ARG A 623 31.48 11.39 -16.58
C ARG A 623 30.73 12.72 -16.40
N SER A 624 29.45 12.69 -16.06
CA SER A 624 28.66 13.89 -15.77
C SER A 624 29.04 14.59 -14.46
N ASN A 625 29.82 13.96 -13.59
CA ASN A 625 30.30 14.62 -12.36
C ASN A 625 31.40 15.65 -12.67
N THR A 626 31.42 16.76 -11.93
CA THR A 626 32.40 17.84 -12.10
C THR A 626 33.15 18.14 -10.79
N VAL A 627 34.39 18.61 -10.94
CA VAL A 627 35.23 19.05 -9.83
C VAL A 627 35.98 20.33 -10.20
N THR A 628 36.01 21.28 -9.26
CA THR A 628 36.87 22.48 -9.31
C THR A 628 37.83 22.44 -8.12
N GLY A 629 39.12 22.70 -8.35
CA GLY A 629 40.15 22.57 -7.32
C GLY A 629 40.48 21.11 -6.98
N GLY A 630 41.08 20.89 -5.80
CA GLY A 630 41.46 19.56 -5.33
C GLY A 630 42.58 18.89 -6.15
N ARG A 631 42.70 17.56 -6.01
CA ARG A 631 43.68 16.69 -6.70
C ARG A 631 43.10 15.98 -7.93
N GLY A 632 41.78 15.93 -8.07
CA GLY A 632 41.11 15.31 -9.21
C GLY A 632 39.69 14.86 -8.91
N LEU A 633 39.03 14.31 -9.94
CA LEU A 633 37.66 13.81 -9.83
C LEU A 633 37.58 12.60 -8.90
N THR A 634 38.52 11.66 -9.01
CA THR A 634 38.59 10.48 -8.15
C THR A 634 40.03 10.11 -7.80
N ASN A 635 40.23 9.35 -6.73
CA ASN A 635 41.54 8.84 -6.33
C ASN A 635 42.12 7.84 -7.38
N PRO A 636 43.46 7.68 -7.46
CA PRO A 636 44.09 6.81 -8.46
C PRO A 636 43.60 5.36 -8.43
N GLY A 637 43.42 4.77 -9.61
CA GLY A 637 43.00 3.37 -9.76
C GLY A 637 41.49 3.16 -9.88
N ILE A 638 40.69 4.22 -9.75
CA ILE A 638 39.23 4.16 -9.89
C ILE A 638 38.80 4.60 -11.30
N PRO A 639 38.08 3.76 -12.06
CA PRO A 639 37.64 4.13 -13.39
C PRO A 639 36.48 5.12 -13.36
N VAL A 640 36.47 6.02 -14.35
CA VAL A 640 35.35 6.93 -14.64
C VAL A 640 34.64 6.41 -15.89
N SER A 641 33.34 6.17 -15.77
CA SER A 641 32.49 5.55 -16.81
C SER A 641 31.65 6.56 -17.57
#